data_AF-A0A853CH51-F1
#
_entry.id   AF-A0A853CH51-F1
#
_cell.length_a   1.000
_cell.length_b   1.000
_cell.length_c   1.000
_cell.angle_alpha   90.00
_cell.angle_beta   90.00
_cell.angle_gamma   90.00
#
_symmetry.space_group_name_H-M   'P 1'
#
loop_
_entity.id
_entity.type
_entity.pdbx_description
1 polymer ?
#
loop_
_entity_poly.entity_id
_entity_poly.type
_entity_poly.pdbx_seq_one_letter_code
_entity_poly.pdbx_strand_id
1 'polypeptide(L)'
;MAIADEFSRPTPSAPEYDRQPPQDVAAEQSVLGGMLLSKDAIADVVEVLHGNDFYRPAHQVIFDCILDLYGRGEPADAITVSAELNRTDQLSKMGGAVYLHTLIQSTPTAANAGYYAAIVAEQAVLRRLVEAGTRVVQLGYGAAGGRGDVDDIVDRAQQEIYDVTEKRMSEDYSRLEDILQPTMDELDAIASRGGVSRGVPTGIRDLDELTNGLQAGQMIVIAARPGVGKALALDTPIATPDGWTTMGEIRVGARVLGSDGRPTTVVAATGVMVDRPCYEVHFSDGSVIVADAQHQWLTETRASRKSAQAAAAGYNGYRSQRTFAEVRTTEEIARTVRCATKDARLNHSVTNAAPLDLPATDLLLPPYALGVWLGDGTSAAAQYTSADPEIAAYIEAEGLVVDQTNVDRRYAMRLPEPAAIIERACPMCGRLFAPKTSQVQTCGKTCGGALRASGGVGRRATCPDCGGPSAGLLQCQACRDDHGTVKALLRKVGVLNNKHIPIQYLRASEAQRRALLAGLLDTDGTVTPGGAVQFAVTSRRLAEDTRELIASLGHRVRMTTKRVRGRSEDSSTAYTLTFSTDDQVFKLVRKQILHKERGARTFTARGTRFITDVRRIASVPVRCIQVDAGDHLFLAGRSFIPTHNSTLGLDIARSAAIKNHQATCIFSLEMSKHEITMRLLSAEAKVPLHHMRAGTLSDEDWSKLARRMGEVADAPLYIDDSPNMTMMEIRAKARRLKQRNDLKLVVIDYLQLMTSGKRVESRQQEVSEFSRALKLLAKELEVPVIAMSQLNRGSEQRQDKKPMLSDLRESGSIEQDADMVMMIHREDMYEKESPRAGEADIMLVKHRNGPTANVTVAFQGHYSRFVDMAN
;
A
#
# COMPACT_ATOMS: atom_id res chain seq x y z
N MET A 1 -18.98 3.44 56.43
CA MET A 1 -20.23 3.93 55.82
C MET A 1 -20.18 5.45 55.88
N ALA A 2 -19.77 6.06 54.77
CA ALA A 2 -20.12 7.36 54.18
C ALA A 2 -20.15 8.70 54.98
N ILE A 3 -19.79 9.76 54.22
CA ILE A 3 -20.21 11.19 54.28
C ILE A 3 -19.37 12.08 55.23
N ALA A 4 -18.92 13.29 54.86
CA ALA A 4 -18.70 14.00 53.60
C ALA A 4 -17.82 15.21 53.96
N ASP A 5 -16.99 15.62 53.00
CA ASP A 5 -15.97 16.65 53.11
C ASP A 5 -16.50 17.93 52.45
N GLU A 6 -16.65 19.02 53.21
CA GLU A 6 -17.16 20.32 52.73
C GLU A 6 -16.09 21.39 53.00
N PHE A 7 -15.03 21.40 52.19
CA PHE A 7 -14.10 22.52 52.08
C PHE A 7 -14.40 23.30 50.79
N SER A 8 -15.17 24.36 50.95
CA SER A 8 -15.43 25.39 49.95
C SER A 8 -14.11 26.06 49.55
N ARG A 9 -13.69 25.90 48.29
CA ARG A 9 -12.62 26.69 47.68
C ARG A 9 -13.20 28.02 47.18
N PRO A 10 -12.54 29.16 47.43
CA PRO A 10 -12.99 30.44 46.88
C PRO A 10 -12.87 30.42 45.36
N THR A 11 -13.98 30.71 44.69
CA THR A 11 -14.05 30.93 43.23
C THR A 11 -13.26 32.20 42.90
N PRO A 12 -12.30 32.18 41.96
CA PRO A 12 -11.74 33.42 41.44
C PRO A 12 -12.81 34.08 40.55
N SER A 13 -13.48 35.11 41.06
CA SER A 13 -14.29 36.02 40.25
C SER A 13 -13.36 36.79 39.32
N ALA A 14 -13.19 36.28 38.09
CA ALA A 14 -12.65 37.09 37.00
C ALA A 14 -13.56 38.33 36.84
N PRO A 15 -12.99 39.54 36.63
CA PRO A 15 -13.79 40.72 36.40
C PRO A 15 -14.72 40.51 35.19
N GLU A 16 -15.98 40.93 35.28
CA GLU A 16 -16.87 41.04 34.13
C GLU A 16 -16.21 41.98 33.11
N TYR A 17 -15.50 41.41 32.14
CA TYR A 17 -15.10 42.13 30.94
C TYR A 17 -16.37 42.48 30.19
N ASP A 18 -16.67 43.77 30.14
CA ASP A 18 -17.59 44.34 29.16
C ASP A 18 -17.17 43.80 27.78
N ARG A 19 -18.06 43.05 27.11
CA ARG A 19 -17.75 42.23 25.92
C ARG A 19 -17.60 43.09 24.66
N GLN A 20 -16.82 44.17 24.75
CA GLN A 20 -16.46 44.96 23.60
C GLN A 20 -15.21 44.37 22.93
N PRO A 21 -15.22 44.12 21.61
CA PRO A 21 -14.01 43.71 20.90
C PRO A 21 -12.88 44.72 21.10
N PRO A 22 -11.61 44.26 21.17
CA PRO A 22 -10.45 45.14 21.28
C PRO A 22 -10.44 46.22 20.18
N GLN A 23 -10.35 47.48 20.61
CA GLN A 23 -10.45 48.67 19.76
C GLN A 23 -9.80 49.87 20.46
N ASP A 24 -9.30 50.83 19.68
CA ASP A 24 -8.96 52.17 20.16
C ASP A 24 -9.42 53.21 19.14
N VAL A 25 -10.64 53.73 19.36
CA VAL A 25 -11.27 54.67 18.43
C VAL A 25 -10.51 56.01 18.39
N ALA A 26 -9.89 56.43 19.50
CA ALA A 26 -9.15 57.69 19.54
C ALA A 26 -7.85 57.57 18.73
N ALA A 27 -7.18 56.43 18.78
CA ALA A 27 -6.04 56.11 17.92
C ALA A 27 -6.46 56.08 16.45
N GLU A 28 -7.55 55.41 16.09
CA GLU A 28 -8.08 55.39 14.71
C GLU A 28 -8.37 56.80 14.17
N GLN A 29 -8.99 57.65 14.99
CA GLN A 29 -9.27 59.03 14.60
C GLN A 29 -7.99 59.86 14.39
N SER A 30 -6.97 59.63 15.23
CA SER A 30 -5.67 60.29 15.16
C SER A 30 -4.84 59.84 13.94
N VAL A 31 -4.98 58.57 13.54
CA VAL A 31 -4.37 58.05 12.30
C VAL A 31 -4.97 58.74 11.09
N LEU A 32 -6.30 58.70 10.95
CA LEU A 32 -6.97 59.29 9.79
C LEU A 32 -6.80 60.80 9.71
N GLY A 33 -6.88 61.52 10.82
CA GLY A 33 -6.63 62.95 10.83
C GLY A 33 -5.17 63.30 10.56
N GLY A 34 -4.21 62.47 10.98
CA GLY A 34 -2.80 62.59 10.62
C GLY A 34 -2.57 62.44 9.11
N MET A 35 -3.21 61.44 8.50
CA MET A 35 -3.18 61.21 7.05
C MET A 35 -3.80 62.37 6.25
N LEU A 36 -4.90 62.97 6.74
CA LEU A 36 -5.54 64.13 6.11
C LEU A 36 -4.73 65.43 6.26
N LEU A 37 -3.80 65.49 7.23
CA LEU A 37 -2.95 66.65 7.52
C LEU A 37 -1.62 66.62 6.76
N SER A 38 -1.05 65.44 6.55
CA SER A 38 0.28 65.30 5.94
C SER A 38 0.36 64.08 5.03
N LYS A 39 0.96 64.30 3.85
CA LYS A 39 1.28 63.22 2.90
C LYS A 39 2.29 62.22 3.46
N ASP A 40 3.23 62.67 4.27
CA ASP A 40 4.27 61.80 4.87
C ASP A 40 3.65 60.84 5.88
N ALA A 41 2.63 61.30 6.62
CA ALA A 41 1.87 60.46 7.54
C ALA A 41 1.11 59.33 6.81
N ILE A 42 0.70 59.54 5.54
CA ILE A 42 0.08 58.48 4.73
C ILE A 42 1.11 57.37 4.46
N ALA A 43 2.35 57.72 4.11
CA ALA A 43 3.41 56.75 3.85
C ALA A 43 3.71 55.90 5.09
N ASP A 44 3.89 56.54 6.25
CA ASP A 44 4.19 55.86 7.52
C ASP A 44 3.07 54.91 7.97
N VAL A 45 1.80 55.26 7.70
CA VAL A 45 0.64 54.48 8.15
C VAL A 45 0.40 53.27 7.23
N VAL A 46 0.61 53.41 5.91
CA VAL A 46 0.39 52.33 4.93
C VAL A 46 1.32 51.14 5.18
N GLU A 47 2.52 51.36 5.69
CA GLU A 47 3.44 50.28 6.07
C GLU A 47 2.91 49.40 7.22
N VAL A 48 1.98 49.92 8.03
CA VAL A 48 1.56 49.31 9.30
C VAL A 48 0.11 48.84 9.28
N LEU A 49 -0.79 49.52 8.56
CA LEU A 49 -2.24 49.28 8.59
C LEU A 49 -2.86 49.01 7.22
N HIS A 50 -3.87 48.16 7.21
CA HIS A 50 -4.79 47.95 6.10
C HIS A 50 -6.21 48.42 6.47
N GLY A 51 -7.08 48.65 5.47
CA GLY A 51 -8.46 49.11 5.73
C GLY A 51 -9.26 48.22 6.68
N ASN A 52 -9.05 46.90 6.65
CA ASN A 52 -9.73 45.94 7.54
C ASN A 52 -9.23 45.96 9.00
N ASP A 53 -8.15 46.69 9.30
CA ASP A 53 -7.63 46.82 10.66
C ASP A 53 -8.43 47.82 11.51
N PHE A 54 -9.20 48.71 10.89
CA PHE A 54 -10.08 49.64 11.60
C PHE A 54 -11.30 48.92 12.19
N TYR A 55 -11.63 49.23 13.45
CA TYR A 55 -12.82 48.72 14.11
C TYR A 55 -14.09 49.32 13.51
N ARG A 56 -14.07 50.63 13.22
CA ARG A 56 -15.22 51.31 12.64
C ARG A 56 -15.24 51.15 11.12
N PRO A 57 -16.32 50.61 10.52
CA PRO A 57 -16.46 50.56 9.07
C PRO A 57 -16.35 51.94 8.41
N ALA A 58 -16.74 52.99 9.14
CA ALA A 58 -16.60 54.35 8.64
C ALA A 58 -15.14 54.78 8.45
N HIS A 59 -14.25 54.35 9.35
CA HIS A 59 -12.84 54.66 9.28
C HIS A 59 -12.13 53.87 8.18
N GLN A 60 -12.52 52.60 7.99
CA GLN A 60 -12.05 51.78 6.87
C GLN A 60 -12.32 52.45 5.52
N VAL A 61 -13.56 52.90 5.28
CA VAL A 61 -13.94 53.53 4.01
C VAL A 61 -13.19 54.86 3.79
N ILE A 62 -13.01 55.65 4.85
CA ILE A 62 -12.23 56.89 4.77
C ILE A 62 -10.76 56.57 4.47
N PHE A 63 -10.18 55.56 5.12
CA PHE A 63 -8.81 55.09 4.88
C PHE A 63 -8.62 54.64 3.43
N ASP A 64 -9.49 53.77 2.93
CA ASP A 64 -9.41 53.25 1.56
C ASP A 64 -9.54 54.39 0.52
N CYS A 65 -10.40 55.39 0.79
CA CYS A 65 -10.53 56.58 -0.05
C CYS A 65 -9.26 57.45 -0.05
N ILE A 66 -8.61 57.60 1.11
CA ILE A 66 -7.32 58.32 1.22
C ILE A 66 -6.24 57.59 0.41
N LEU A 67 -6.18 56.25 0.49
CA LEU A 67 -5.21 55.45 -0.26
C LEU A 67 -5.44 55.51 -1.77
N ASP A 68 -6.68 55.49 -2.22
CA ASP A 68 -7.03 55.56 -3.63
C ASP A 68 -6.61 56.91 -4.24
N LEU A 69 -6.90 58.02 -3.55
CA LEU A 69 -6.43 59.36 -3.96
C LEU A 69 -4.89 59.44 -3.96
N TYR A 70 -4.25 58.92 -2.91
CA TYR A 70 -2.79 58.89 -2.80
C TYR A 70 -2.15 58.06 -3.91
N GLY A 71 -2.71 56.90 -4.25
CA GLY A 71 -2.25 56.01 -5.32
C GLY A 71 -2.42 56.62 -6.71
N ARG A 72 -3.43 57.47 -6.91
CA ARG A 72 -3.60 58.29 -8.13
C ARG A 72 -2.68 59.50 -8.18
N GLY A 73 -1.93 59.77 -7.12
CA GLY A 73 -1.06 60.94 -7.00
C GLY A 73 -1.81 62.25 -6.70
N GLU A 74 -3.08 62.18 -6.31
CA GLU A 74 -3.90 63.32 -5.92
C GLU A 74 -3.68 63.64 -4.41
N PRO A 75 -3.78 64.91 -3.99
CA PRO A 75 -3.70 65.25 -2.57
C PRO A 75 -4.92 64.69 -1.84
N ALA A 76 -4.69 63.97 -0.73
CA ALA A 76 -5.74 63.40 0.11
C ALA A 76 -5.96 64.27 1.37
N ASP A 77 -6.69 65.36 1.20
CA ASP A 77 -7.11 66.28 2.27
C ASP A 77 -8.63 66.17 2.55
N ALA A 78 -9.13 66.86 3.58
CA ALA A 78 -10.54 66.76 3.94
C ALA A 78 -11.51 67.21 2.83
N ILE A 79 -11.08 68.06 1.89
CA ILE A 79 -11.93 68.57 0.81
C ILE A 79 -12.02 67.53 -0.32
N THR A 80 -10.87 67.04 -0.76
CA THR A 80 -10.72 66.03 -1.82
C THR A 80 -11.34 64.69 -1.42
N VAL A 81 -11.08 64.23 -0.18
CA VAL A 81 -11.71 63.03 0.38
C VAL A 81 -13.22 63.22 0.50
N SER A 82 -13.69 64.40 0.93
CA SER A 82 -15.14 64.68 0.98
C SER A 82 -15.78 64.66 -0.40
N ALA A 83 -15.10 65.19 -1.43
CA ALA A 83 -15.60 65.21 -2.80
C ALA A 83 -15.70 63.79 -3.37
N GLU A 84 -14.69 62.97 -3.12
CA GLU A 84 -14.63 61.59 -3.62
C GLU A 84 -15.64 60.66 -2.91
N LEU A 85 -15.81 60.81 -1.59
CA LEU A 85 -16.85 60.11 -0.84
C LEU A 85 -18.26 60.57 -1.23
N ASN A 86 -18.43 61.82 -1.69
CA ASN A 86 -19.72 62.31 -2.18
C ASN A 86 -20.01 61.75 -3.58
N ARG A 87 -19.00 61.65 -4.45
CA ARG A 87 -19.10 61.05 -5.79
C ARG A 87 -19.53 59.59 -5.74
N THR A 88 -19.14 58.88 -4.68
CA THR A 88 -19.47 57.47 -4.45
C THR A 88 -20.71 57.23 -3.59
N ASP A 89 -21.47 58.29 -3.24
CA ASP A 89 -22.66 58.24 -2.36
C ASP A 89 -22.39 57.62 -0.97
N GLN A 90 -21.15 57.74 -0.47
CA GLN A 90 -20.72 57.20 0.83
C GLN A 90 -20.61 58.28 1.92
N LEU A 91 -20.41 59.56 1.56
CA LEU A 91 -20.13 60.66 2.50
C LEU A 91 -21.13 60.77 3.66
N SER A 92 -22.44 60.67 3.38
CA SER A 92 -23.49 60.78 4.40
C SER A 92 -23.46 59.63 5.42
N LYS A 93 -23.07 58.42 4.99
CA LYS A 93 -22.94 57.25 5.86
C LYS A 93 -21.71 57.32 6.76
N MET A 94 -20.70 58.09 6.38
CA MET A 94 -19.41 58.22 7.08
C MET A 94 -19.36 59.39 8.07
N GLY A 95 -20.50 60.02 8.39
CA GLY A 95 -20.57 61.16 9.31
C GLY A 95 -20.55 62.54 8.64
N GLY A 96 -20.52 62.60 7.30
CA GLY A 96 -20.52 63.83 6.53
C GLY A 96 -19.19 64.58 6.53
N ALA A 97 -19.11 65.67 5.75
CA ALA A 97 -17.88 66.47 5.63
C ALA A 97 -17.39 67.04 6.98
N VAL A 98 -18.30 67.31 7.91
CA VAL A 98 -17.99 67.79 9.26
C VAL A 98 -17.17 66.77 10.06
N TYR A 99 -17.36 65.47 9.81
CA TYR A 99 -16.62 64.43 10.51
C TYR A 99 -15.14 64.41 10.11
N LEU A 100 -14.81 64.64 8.83
CA LEU A 100 -13.41 64.72 8.37
C LEU A 100 -12.65 65.86 9.06
N HIS A 101 -13.28 67.02 9.25
CA HIS A 101 -12.69 68.10 10.04
C HIS A 101 -12.54 67.74 11.52
N THR A 102 -13.44 66.92 12.05
CA THR A 102 -13.34 66.41 13.43
C THR A 102 -12.14 65.47 13.59
N LEU A 103 -11.85 64.63 12.61
CA LEU A 103 -10.65 63.76 12.60
C LEU A 103 -9.36 64.58 12.65
N ILE A 104 -9.30 65.65 11.84
CA ILE A 104 -8.18 66.60 11.85
C ILE A 104 -8.01 67.23 13.23
N GLN A 105 -9.09 67.72 13.84
CA GLN A 105 -9.04 68.35 15.16
C GLN A 105 -8.68 67.37 16.29
N SER A 106 -9.02 66.09 16.13
CA SER A 106 -8.73 65.05 17.12
C SER A 106 -7.27 64.59 17.09
N THR A 107 -6.53 64.92 16.04
CA THR A 107 -5.13 64.50 15.85
C THR A 107 -4.19 65.47 16.55
N PRO A 108 -3.42 65.04 17.57
CA PRO A 108 -2.51 65.94 18.28
C PRO A 108 -1.35 66.43 17.41
N THR A 109 -0.75 65.53 16.61
CA THR A 109 0.36 65.85 15.70
C THR A 109 0.45 64.81 14.59
N ALA A 110 0.53 65.26 13.33
CA ALA A 110 0.62 64.35 12.17
C ALA A 110 1.89 63.47 12.17
N ALA A 111 3.00 63.96 12.74
CA ALA A 111 4.27 63.22 12.85
C ALA A 111 4.18 61.92 13.68
N ASN A 112 3.16 61.79 14.54
CA ASN A 112 2.97 60.60 15.37
C ASN A 112 1.98 59.59 14.77
N ALA A 113 1.53 59.79 13.53
CA ALA A 113 0.53 58.93 12.89
C ALA A 113 0.97 57.46 12.86
N GLY A 114 2.25 57.17 12.59
CA GLY A 114 2.81 55.81 12.63
C GLY A 114 2.72 55.15 14.02
N TYR A 115 2.89 55.91 15.10
CA TYR A 115 2.74 55.39 16.47
C TYR A 115 1.29 55.03 16.77
N TYR A 116 0.33 55.88 16.41
CA TYR A 116 -1.10 55.57 16.55
C TYR A 116 -1.52 54.40 15.65
N ALA A 117 -0.90 54.27 14.46
CA ALA A 117 -1.13 53.15 13.57
C ALA A 117 -0.71 51.82 14.18
N ALA A 118 0.42 51.79 14.90
CA ALA A 118 0.86 50.61 15.64
C ALA A 118 -0.15 50.19 16.73
N ILE A 119 -0.76 51.15 17.43
CA ILE A 119 -1.81 50.88 18.44
C ILE A 119 -3.03 50.24 17.78
N VAL A 120 -3.51 50.80 16.66
CA VAL A 120 -4.65 50.24 15.92
C VAL A 120 -4.32 48.83 15.39
N ALA A 121 -3.10 48.61 14.91
CA ALA A 121 -2.66 47.30 14.42
C ALA A 121 -2.65 46.25 15.54
N GLU A 122 -2.19 46.62 16.73
CA GLU A 122 -2.22 45.73 17.91
C GLU A 122 -3.67 45.36 18.28
N GLN A 123 -4.57 46.34 18.33
CA GLN A 123 -5.99 46.09 18.59
C GLN A 123 -6.64 45.23 17.51
N ALA A 124 -6.27 45.40 16.24
CA ALA A 124 -6.74 44.57 15.12
C ALA A 124 -6.29 43.11 15.24
N VAL A 125 -5.04 42.87 15.66
CA VAL A 125 -4.53 41.50 15.95
C VAL A 125 -5.30 40.88 17.10
N LEU A 126 -5.50 41.60 18.20
CA LEU A 126 -6.28 41.11 19.34
C LEU A 126 -7.73 40.81 18.96
N ARG A 127 -8.35 41.65 18.12
CA ARG A 127 -9.71 41.43 17.61
C ARG A 127 -9.80 40.18 16.73
N ARG A 128 -8.85 39.98 15.80
CA ARG A 128 -8.76 38.76 14.99
C ARG A 128 -8.58 37.50 15.86
N LEU A 129 -7.81 37.59 16.93
CA LEU A 129 -7.65 36.48 17.87
C LEU A 129 -8.97 36.11 18.56
N VAL A 130 -9.76 37.11 18.98
CA VAL A 130 -11.10 36.90 19.56
C VAL A 130 -12.05 36.24 18.55
N GLU A 131 -12.03 36.70 17.29
CA GLU A 131 -12.85 36.11 16.22
C GLU A 131 -12.43 34.67 15.90
N ALA A 132 -11.13 34.39 15.77
CA ALA A 132 -10.60 33.05 15.56
C ALA A 132 -10.98 32.13 16.72
N GLY A 133 -10.84 32.58 17.97
CA GLY A 133 -11.29 31.84 19.15
C GLY A 133 -12.79 31.52 19.10
N THR A 134 -13.61 32.47 18.65
CA THR A 134 -15.06 32.25 18.50
C THR A 134 -15.37 31.22 17.42
N ARG A 135 -14.66 31.24 16.28
CA ARG A 135 -14.80 30.23 15.21
C ARG A 135 -14.35 28.84 15.67
N VAL A 136 -13.25 28.74 16.42
CA VAL A 136 -12.80 27.47 17.02
C VAL A 136 -13.85 26.90 17.98
N VAL A 137 -14.47 27.74 18.80
CA VAL A 137 -15.57 27.32 19.68
C VAL A 137 -16.77 26.82 18.86
N GLN A 138 -17.14 27.51 17.77
CA GLN A 138 -18.21 27.07 16.88
C GLN A 138 -17.90 25.74 16.19
N LEU A 139 -16.65 25.50 15.76
CA LEU A 139 -16.20 24.21 15.21
C LEU A 139 -16.38 23.08 16.23
N GLY A 140 -16.06 23.32 17.50
CA GLY A 140 -16.24 22.36 18.58
C GLY A 140 -17.71 21.98 18.82
N TYR A 141 -18.64 22.94 18.78
CA TYR A 141 -20.07 22.66 18.91
C TYR A 141 -20.69 22.05 17.65
N GLY A 142 -20.20 22.40 16.45
CA GLY A 142 -20.63 21.81 15.19
C GLY A 142 -20.37 20.30 15.08
N ALA A 143 -19.32 19.82 15.75
CA ALA A 143 -18.97 18.39 15.85
C ALA A 143 -20.04 17.54 16.56
N ALA A 144 -20.84 18.14 17.44
CA ALA A 144 -21.87 17.43 18.20
C ALA A 144 -23.02 16.88 17.31
N GLY A 145 -23.06 17.28 16.02
CA GLY A 145 -24.02 16.80 15.01
C GLY A 145 -23.61 15.54 14.23
N GLY A 146 -22.47 14.91 14.53
CA GLY A 146 -22.14 13.56 14.05
C GLY A 146 -21.64 13.41 12.60
N ARG A 147 -21.16 14.48 11.96
CA ARG A 147 -20.50 14.42 10.64
C ARG A 147 -19.24 15.28 10.61
N GLY A 148 -18.12 14.69 11.01
CA GLY A 148 -16.77 15.25 10.87
C GLY A 148 -15.79 14.36 11.63
N ASP A 149 -14.64 14.04 11.00
CA ASP A 149 -13.53 13.43 11.72
C ASP A 149 -12.99 14.44 12.74
N VAL A 150 -12.61 13.95 13.93
CA VAL A 150 -12.08 14.82 14.99
C VAL A 150 -10.78 15.47 14.52
N ASP A 151 -9.98 14.75 13.73
CA ASP A 151 -8.70 15.22 13.21
C ASP A 151 -8.90 16.39 12.21
N ASP A 152 -9.88 16.31 11.31
CA ASP A 152 -10.24 17.42 10.39
C ASP A 152 -10.65 18.70 11.14
N ILE A 153 -11.34 18.56 12.27
CA ILE A 153 -11.80 19.69 13.08
C ILE A 153 -10.61 20.34 13.82
N VAL A 154 -9.69 19.52 14.32
CA VAL A 154 -8.46 20.01 14.95
C VAL A 154 -7.58 20.74 13.93
N ASP A 155 -7.43 20.21 12.73
CA ASP A 155 -6.64 20.84 11.67
C ASP A 155 -7.24 22.19 11.24
N ARG A 156 -8.56 22.26 11.07
CA ARG A 156 -9.26 23.53 10.78
C ARG A 156 -9.12 24.53 11.92
N ALA A 157 -9.20 24.08 13.17
CA ALA A 157 -9.00 24.95 14.33
C ALA A 157 -7.56 25.47 14.41
N GLN A 158 -6.56 24.65 14.05
CA GLN A 158 -5.16 25.07 13.98
C GLN A 158 -4.93 26.11 12.88
N GLN A 159 -5.56 25.94 11.71
CA GLN A 159 -5.47 26.91 10.61
C GLN A 159 -6.05 28.27 11.00
N GLU A 160 -7.22 28.30 11.66
CA GLU A 160 -7.88 29.55 12.10
C GLU A 160 -7.03 30.35 13.10
N ILE A 161 -6.30 29.68 13.99
CA ILE A 161 -5.38 30.34 14.94
C ILE A 161 -4.14 30.85 14.21
N TYR A 162 -3.65 30.12 13.21
CA TYR A 162 -2.45 30.48 12.45
C TYR A 162 -2.65 31.71 11.54
N ASP A 163 -3.82 31.84 10.92
CA ASP A 163 -4.16 33.00 10.07
C ASP A 163 -4.12 34.34 10.84
N VAL A 164 -4.23 34.31 12.17
CA VAL A 164 -4.09 35.49 13.05
C VAL A 164 -2.64 35.97 13.12
N THR A 165 -1.67 35.06 12.96
CA THR A 165 -0.22 35.34 13.11
C THR A 165 0.49 35.77 11.82
N GLU A 166 -0.01 35.42 10.63
CA GLU A 166 0.80 35.48 9.40
C GLU A 166 0.55 36.70 8.49
N LYS A 167 -0.40 37.59 8.78
CA LYS A 167 -0.67 38.78 7.93
C LYS A 167 0.31 39.97 8.12
N ARG A 168 1.57 39.70 8.45
CA ARG A 168 2.67 40.61 8.10
C ARG A 168 3.42 40.01 6.92
N MET A 169 2.80 40.06 5.75
CA MET A 169 3.53 39.94 4.49
C MET A 169 3.54 41.32 3.84
N SER A 170 4.74 41.91 3.81
CA SER A 170 5.08 43.09 3.03
C SER A 170 4.76 42.86 1.55
N GLU A 171 4.48 43.94 0.84
CA GLU A 171 4.15 43.96 -0.59
C GLU A 171 5.14 43.15 -1.47
N ASP A 172 4.59 42.43 -2.45
CA ASP A 172 5.24 41.50 -3.41
C ASP A 172 6.22 42.16 -4.41
N TYR A 173 6.67 43.40 -4.18
CA TYR A 173 7.56 44.12 -5.09
C TYR A 173 8.80 44.64 -4.36
N SER A 174 9.89 43.88 -4.39
CA SER A 174 11.22 44.36 -4.00
C SER A 174 11.84 45.17 -5.15
N ARG A 175 12.37 46.37 -4.88
CA ARG A 175 13.15 47.11 -5.89
C ARG A 175 14.44 46.35 -6.13
N LEU A 176 14.94 46.36 -7.37
CA LEU A 176 16.18 45.67 -7.73
C LEU A 176 17.35 46.09 -6.83
N GLU A 177 17.42 47.36 -6.43
CA GLU A 177 18.43 47.89 -5.50
C GLU A 177 18.41 47.18 -4.13
N ASP A 178 17.23 46.89 -3.59
CA ASP A 178 17.06 46.21 -2.29
C ASP A 178 17.48 44.73 -2.35
N ILE A 179 17.43 44.12 -3.54
CA ILE A 179 17.86 42.73 -3.78
C ILE A 179 19.36 42.67 -4.09
N LEU A 180 19.90 43.70 -4.76
CA LEU A 180 21.29 43.74 -5.20
C LEU A 180 22.25 43.68 -4.02
N GLN A 181 22.00 44.44 -2.94
CA GLN A 181 22.92 44.48 -1.81
C GLN A 181 23.03 43.11 -1.09
N PRO A 182 21.91 42.45 -0.69
CA PRO A 182 21.96 41.08 -0.16
C PRO A 182 22.59 40.06 -1.13
N THR A 183 22.33 40.20 -2.44
CA THR A 183 22.92 39.32 -3.46
C THR A 183 24.44 39.50 -3.53
N MET A 184 24.94 40.73 -3.44
CA MET A 184 26.37 41.01 -3.41
C MET A 184 27.02 40.51 -2.12
N ASP A 185 26.34 40.67 -0.97
CA ASP A 185 26.80 40.11 0.31
C ASP A 185 26.88 38.57 0.27
N GLU A 186 25.92 37.91 -0.38
CA GLU A 186 25.97 36.46 -0.64
C GLU A 186 27.14 36.09 -1.56
N LEU A 187 27.37 36.84 -2.64
CA LEU A 187 28.49 36.61 -3.56
C LEU A 187 29.85 36.80 -2.86
N ASP A 188 29.98 37.80 -1.99
CA ASP A 188 31.18 38.03 -1.18
C ASP A 188 31.37 36.93 -0.11
N ALA A 189 30.27 36.45 0.48
CA ALA A 189 30.29 35.30 1.38
C ALA A 189 30.71 34.00 0.66
N ILE A 190 30.34 33.84 -0.61
CA ILE A 190 30.76 32.72 -1.46
C ILE A 190 32.24 32.84 -1.83
N ALA A 191 32.69 34.04 -2.22
CA ALA A 191 34.07 34.31 -2.60
C ALA A 191 35.04 34.11 -1.42
N SER A 192 34.68 34.58 -0.22
CA SER A 192 35.49 34.45 1.00
C SER A 192 35.65 33.01 1.51
N ARG A 193 34.75 32.09 1.13
CA ARG A 193 34.81 30.66 1.50
C ARG A 193 35.42 29.75 0.43
N GLY A 194 36.05 30.32 -0.60
CA GLY A 194 36.72 29.55 -1.65
C GLY A 194 35.88 29.28 -2.90
N GLY A 195 34.83 30.08 -3.15
CA GLY A 195 34.19 30.18 -4.47
C GLY A 195 33.09 29.16 -4.78
N VAL A 196 32.52 28.48 -3.78
CA VAL A 196 31.53 27.42 -3.98
C VAL A 196 30.31 27.69 -3.10
N SER A 197 29.22 28.20 -3.69
CA SER A 197 27.93 28.36 -2.99
C SER A 197 27.33 26.98 -2.71
N ARG A 198 27.61 26.40 -1.54
CA ARG A 198 27.27 24.99 -1.27
C ARG A 198 25.79 24.84 -0.94
N GLY A 199 25.03 24.26 -1.87
CA GLY A 199 23.73 23.66 -1.59
C GLY A 199 23.88 22.42 -0.69
N VAL A 200 22.78 21.68 -0.48
CA VAL A 200 22.81 20.42 0.28
C VAL A 200 23.66 19.38 -0.49
N PRO A 201 24.74 18.85 0.09
CA PRO A 201 25.64 17.94 -0.62
C PRO A 201 25.03 16.54 -0.78
N THR A 202 25.10 16.01 -1.99
CA THR A 202 24.59 14.67 -2.34
C THR A 202 25.45 13.54 -1.79
N GLY A 203 26.73 13.83 -1.50
CA GLY A 203 27.69 12.84 -1.00
C GLY A 203 28.41 12.05 -2.09
N ILE A 204 28.22 12.46 -3.34
CA ILE A 204 28.93 12.02 -4.54
C ILE A 204 29.65 13.25 -5.07
N ARG A 205 30.97 13.28 -4.99
CA ARG A 205 31.78 14.47 -5.27
C ARG A 205 31.52 15.01 -6.67
N ASP A 206 31.53 14.13 -7.66
CA ASP A 206 31.40 14.52 -9.07
C ASP A 206 30.00 15.07 -9.37
N LEU A 207 28.98 14.61 -8.62
CA LEU A 207 27.62 15.17 -8.70
C LEU A 207 27.53 16.53 -7.99
N ASP A 208 28.22 16.69 -6.86
CA ASP A 208 28.29 17.96 -6.13
C ASP A 208 29.11 19.01 -6.89
N GLU A 209 30.15 18.64 -7.62
CA GLU A 209 30.90 19.54 -8.51
C GLU A 209 30.03 20.02 -9.69
N LEU A 210 29.18 19.15 -10.21
CA LEU A 210 28.29 19.45 -11.33
C LEU A 210 27.08 20.31 -10.90
N THR A 211 26.50 20.01 -9.74
CA THR A 211 25.27 20.64 -9.25
C THR A 211 25.52 21.79 -8.28
N ASN A 212 26.74 21.90 -7.76
CA ASN A 212 27.09 22.75 -6.63
C ASN A 212 26.27 22.44 -5.36
N GLY A 213 25.83 21.18 -5.23
CA GLY A 213 24.87 20.72 -4.22
C GLY A 213 23.41 21.06 -4.59
N LEU A 214 22.46 20.46 -3.88
CA LEU A 214 21.03 20.67 -4.09
C LEU A 214 20.59 22.02 -3.51
N GLN A 215 20.02 22.88 -4.33
CA GLN A 215 19.70 24.26 -3.95
C GLN A 215 18.31 24.38 -3.31
N ALA A 216 18.15 25.38 -2.44
CA ALA A 216 16.86 25.73 -1.85
C ALA A 216 15.80 26.02 -2.93
N GLY A 217 14.54 25.65 -2.69
CA GLY A 217 13.45 25.88 -3.64
C GLY A 217 13.39 24.91 -4.83
N GLN A 218 14.35 23.99 -4.94
CA GLN A 218 14.40 23.00 -6.03
C GLN A 218 13.50 21.79 -5.76
N MET A 219 12.81 21.34 -6.80
CA MET A 219 12.18 20.02 -6.89
C MET A 219 13.10 19.12 -7.72
N ILE A 220 13.60 18.06 -7.10
CA ILE A 220 14.50 17.07 -7.67
C ILE A 220 13.74 15.77 -7.83
N VAL A 221 13.80 15.16 -9.02
CA VAL A 221 13.21 13.85 -9.27
C VAL A 221 14.32 12.84 -9.47
N ILE A 222 14.31 11.77 -8.67
CA ILE A 222 15.19 10.63 -8.86
C ILE A 222 14.37 9.50 -9.43
N ALA A 223 14.67 9.15 -10.67
CA ALA A 223 13.96 8.12 -11.40
C ALA A 223 14.85 6.90 -11.62
N ALA A 224 14.40 5.75 -11.17
CA ALA A 224 15.13 4.50 -11.31
C ALA A 224 14.21 3.42 -11.85
N ARG A 225 14.81 2.44 -12.54
CA ARG A 225 14.08 1.22 -12.89
C ARG A 225 13.99 0.31 -11.65
N PRO A 226 12.84 -0.32 -11.40
CA PRO A 226 12.73 -1.32 -10.34
C PRO A 226 13.55 -2.58 -10.64
N GLY A 227 14.22 -3.19 -9.65
CA GLY A 227 14.63 -4.61 -9.73
C GLY A 227 16.12 -4.99 -9.84
N VAL A 228 17.03 -4.41 -9.06
CA VAL A 228 18.38 -4.98 -8.89
C VAL A 228 18.29 -6.24 -7.99
N GLY A 229 18.40 -7.46 -8.55
CA GLY A 229 18.74 -8.70 -7.81
C GLY A 229 17.62 -9.71 -7.45
N LYS A 230 16.69 -10.04 -8.35
CA LYS A 230 15.49 -10.85 -8.03
C LYS A 230 15.17 -11.99 -9.02
N ALA A 231 16.16 -12.67 -9.57
CA ALA A 231 15.88 -13.59 -10.67
C ALA A 231 15.49 -15.01 -10.18
N LEU A 232 14.39 -15.55 -10.70
CA LEU A 232 13.96 -16.94 -10.52
C LEU A 232 14.07 -17.69 -11.84
N ALA A 233 14.27 -19.01 -11.81
CA ALA A 233 14.34 -19.82 -13.03
C ALA A 233 13.07 -19.69 -13.88
N LEU A 234 13.20 -19.72 -15.21
CA LEU A 234 12.06 -19.51 -16.12
C LEU A 234 10.92 -20.53 -15.94
N ASP A 235 11.25 -21.76 -15.56
CA ASP A 235 10.29 -22.83 -15.31
C ASP A 235 9.61 -22.71 -13.94
N THR A 236 10.00 -21.74 -13.10
CA THR A 236 9.40 -21.52 -11.78
C THR A 236 7.91 -21.24 -11.94
N PRO A 237 7.01 -22.05 -11.34
CA PRO A 237 5.58 -21.81 -11.39
C PRO A 237 5.23 -20.53 -10.63
N ILE A 238 4.43 -19.66 -11.24
CA ILE A 238 3.91 -18.44 -10.62
C ILE A 238 2.41 -18.58 -10.45
N ALA A 239 1.93 -18.31 -9.24
CA ALA A 239 0.54 -18.49 -8.90
C ALA A 239 -0.32 -17.36 -9.50
N THR A 240 -1.39 -17.72 -10.22
CA THR A 240 -2.33 -16.76 -10.80
C THR A 240 -3.76 -17.04 -10.31
N PRO A 241 -4.67 -16.06 -10.39
CA PRO A 241 -6.08 -16.27 -10.05
C PRO A 241 -6.76 -17.36 -10.89
N ASP A 242 -6.27 -17.60 -12.11
CA ASP A 242 -6.84 -18.58 -13.05
C ASP A 242 -6.08 -19.92 -13.05
N GLY A 243 -5.02 -20.05 -12.25
CA GLY A 243 -4.24 -21.27 -12.13
C GLY A 243 -2.74 -21.01 -11.96
N TRP A 244 -1.96 -21.44 -12.94
CA TRP A 244 -0.50 -21.34 -12.93
C TRP A 244 -0.01 -20.77 -14.26
N THR A 245 1.01 -19.93 -14.17
CA THR A 245 1.89 -19.60 -15.29
C THR A 245 3.33 -19.92 -14.89
N THR A 246 4.29 -19.71 -15.79
CA THR A 246 5.71 -19.84 -15.49
C THR A 246 6.38 -18.48 -15.51
N MET A 247 7.51 -18.35 -14.82
CA MET A 247 8.32 -17.12 -14.85
C MET A 247 8.78 -16.75 -16.28
N GLY A 248 8.93 -17.74 -17.17
CA GLY A 248 9.24 -17.53 -18.59
C GLY A 248 8.08 -16.98 -19.41
N GLU A 249 6.86 -17.45 -19.16
CA GLU A 249 5.67 -17.09 -19.94
C GLU A 249 5.02 -15.80 -19.44
N ILE A 250 5.23 -15.43 -18.19
CA ILE A 250 4.52 -14.31 -17.58
C ILE A 250 4.84 -12.98 -18.27
N ARG A 251 3.79 -12.21 -18.52
CA ARG A 251 3.84 -10.92 -19.19
C ARG A 251 3.31 -9.85 -18.24
N VAL A 252 3.66 -8.61 -18.54
CA VAL A 252 3.13 -7.46 -17.81
C VAL A 252 1.65 -7.30 -18.10
N GLY A 253 0.91 -6.87 -17.08
CA GLY A 253 -0.55 -6.82 -17.08
C GLY A 253 -1.18 -8.17 -16.71
N ALA A 254 -0.40 -9.25 -16.59
CA ALA A 254 -0.90 -10.49 -16.03
C ALA A 254 -1.20 -10.32 -14.54
N ARG A 255 -2.22 -11.04 -14.06
CA ARG A 255 -2.55 -11.10 -12.63
C ARG A 255 -1.84 -12.27 -11.97
N VAL A 256 -1.14 -12.00 -10.86
CA VAL A 256 -0.52 -13.00 -9.99
C VAL A 256 -1.09 -12.86 -8.58
N LEU A 257 -0.67 -13.73 -7.67
CA LEU A 257 -1.11 -13.69 -6.27
C LEU A 257 -0.01 -13.13 -5.37
N GLY A 258 -0.37 -12.18 -4.51
CA GLY A 258 0.49 -11.52 -3.51
C GLY A 258 0.65 -12.34 -2.23
N SER A 259 1.53 -11.92 -1.31
CA SER A 259 1.77 -12.66 -0.06
C SER A 259 0.56 -12.70 0.89
N ASP A 260 -0.31 -11.70 0.76
CA ASP A 260 -1.60 -11.56 1.42
C ASP A 260 -2.71 -12.45 0.82
N GLY A 261 -2.39 -13.21 -0.23
CA GLY A 261 -3.31 -14.11 -0.91
C GLY A 261 -4.19 -13.43 -1.96
N ARG A 262 -4.10 -12.11 -2.15
CA ARG A 262 -4.95 -11.35 -3.09
C ARG A 262 -4.34 -11.28 -4.50
N PRO A 263 -5.18 -11.13 -5.55
CA PRO A 263 -4.70 -10.83 -6.89
C PRO A 263 -3.99 -9.47 -6.96
N THR A 264 -2.81 -9.45 -7.58
CA THR A 264 -1.97 -8.26 -7.83
C THR A 264 -1.51 -8.27 -9.29
N THR A 265 -1.28 -7.10 -9.87
CA THR A 265 -0.91 -6.97 -11.28
C THR A 265 0.59 -6.99 -11.45
N VAL A 266 1.10 -7.72 -12.44
CA VAL A 266 2.51 -7.65 -12.85
C VAL A 266 2.76 -6.32 -13.55
N VAL A 267 3.42 -5.41 -12.82
CA VAL A 267 3.79 -4.07 -13.28
C VAL A 267 5.19 -3.99 -13.85
N ALA A 268 5.99 -5.05 -13.78
CA ALA A 268 7.26 -5.17 -14.53
C ALA A 268 7.68 -6.62 -14.74
N ALA A 269 8.43 -6.88 -15.80
CA ALA A 269 9.07 -8.17 -16.03
C ALA A 269 10.37 -7.94 -16.82
N THR A 270 11.50 -8.44 -16.32
CA THR A 270 12.81 -8.27 -16.96
C THR A 270 12.94 -9.15 -18.22
N GLY A 271 13.98 -8.93 -19.02
CA GLY A 271 14.44 -9.95 -19.99
C GLY A 271 14.91 -11.24 -19.29
N VAL A 272 15.13 -12.29 -20.08
CA VAL A 272 15.76 -13.53 -19.61
C VAL A 272 17.25 -13.30 -19.39
N MET A 273 17.72 -13.59 -18.19
CA MET A 273 19.13 -13.53 -17.80
C MET A 273 19.71 -14.95 -17.79
N VAL A 274 20.79 -15.18 -18.53
CA VAL A 274 21.54 -16.46 -18.54
C VAL A 274 22.90 -16.33 -17.82
N ASP A 275 23.67 -17.40 -17.61
CA ASP A 275 25.03 -17.37 -17.03
C ASP A 275 25.18 -16.70 -15.64
N ARG A 276 24.15 -16.80 -14.79
CA ARG A 276 24.18 -16.31 -13.40
C ARG A 276 24.38 -17.48 -12.44
N PRO A 277 25.13 -17.31 -11.32
CA PRO A 277 25.24 -18.37 -10.33
C PRO A 277 23.85 -18.66 -9.76
N CYS A 278 23.39 -19.90 -9.90
CA CYS A 278 22.06 -20.34 -9.48
C CYS A 278 22.17 -21.34 -8.33
N TYR A 279 21.13 -21.36 -7.51
CA TYR A 279 21.03 -22.24 -6.36
C TYR A 279 19.64 -22.88 -6.31
N GLU A 280 19.59 -24.14 -5.90
CA GLU A 280 18.37 -24.77 -5.43
C GLU A 280 18.18 -24.49 -3.94
N VAL A 281 17.07 -23.84 -3.58
CA VAL A 281 16.66 -23.60 -2.19
C VAL A 281 15.63 -24.65 -1.79
N HIS A 282 16.00 -25.54 -0.85
CA HIS A 282 15.16 -26.65 -0.39
C HIS A 282 14.45 -26.29 0.91
N PHE A 283 13.12 -26.39 0.96
CA PHE A 283 12.31 -26.06 2.13
C PHE A 283 11.83 -27.29 2.91
N SER A 284 11.47 -27.10 4.17
CA SER A 284 11.10 -28.16 5.14
C SER A 284 9.87 -29.00 4.78
N ASP A 285 9.04 -28.50 3.89
CA ASP A 285 7.89 -29.17 3.30
C ASP A 285 8.24 -30.00 2.05
N GLY A 286 9.49 -29.90 1.59
CA GLY A 286 10.00 -30.60 0.40
C GLY A 286 9.88 -29.80 -0.90
N SER A 287 9.39 -28.54 -0.87
CA SER A 287 9.45 -27.67 -2.04
C SER A 287 10.87 -27.22 -2.33
N VAL A 288 11.14 -26.96 -3.61
CA VAL A 288 12.42 -26.47 -4.10
C VAL A 288 12.15 -25.29 -5.02
N ILE A 289 12.91 -24.21 -4.86
CA ILE A 289 12.92 -23.07 -5.77
C ILE A 289 14.33 -22.90 -6.32
N VAL A 290 14.43 -22.71 -7.63
CA VAL A 290 15.68 -22.34 -8.27
C VAL A 290 15.73 -20.82 -8.39
N ALA A 291 16.69 -20.22 -7.71
CA ALA A 291 16.87 -18.79 -7.65
C ALA A 291 18.32 -18.43 -7.97
N ASP A 292 18.55 -17.22 -8.50
CA ASP A 292 19.91 -16.73 -8.64
C ASP A 292 20.54 -16.42 -7.26
N ALA A 293 21.85 -16.28 -7.24
CA ALA A 293 22.64 -16.01 -6.03
C ALA A 293 22.15 -14.77 -5.27
N GLN A 294 21.71 -13.76 -6.02
CA GLN A 294 21.35 -12.44 -5.50
C GLN A 294 19.88 -12.34 -5.09
N HIS A 295 19.06 -13.34 -5.43
CA HIS A 295 17.64 -13.36 -5.16
C HIS A 295 17.37 -13.22 -3.65
N GLN A 296 16.51 -12.26 -3.31
CA GLN A 296 16.27 -11.80 -1.96
C GLN A 296 15.04 -12.47 -1.31
N TRP A 297 15.23 -13.04 -0.13
CA TRP A 297 14.22 -13.74 0.67
C TRP A 297 14.02 -13.06 2.03
N LEU A 298 12.78 -12.77 2.42
CA LEU A 298 12.48 -12.40 3.81
C LEU A 298 12.55 -13.65 4.71
N THR A 299 13.58 -13.74 5.55
CA THR A 299 13.88 -14.90 6.38
C THR A 299 14.01 -14.55 7.87
N GLU A 300 13.40 -15.36 8.73
CA GLU A 300 13.65 -15.39 10.16
C GLU A 300 14.79 -16.36 10.49
N THR A 301 15.69 -15.96 11.38
CA THR A 301 16.75 -16.84 11.89
C THR A 301 16.34 -17.56 13.16
N ARG A 302 17.17 -18.50 13.61
CA ARG A 302 16.98 -19.13 14.93
C ARG A 302 17.05 -18.10 16.05
N ALA A 303 17.89 -17.07 15.91
CA ALA A 303 18.01 -15.98 16.88
C ALA A 303 16.73 -15.13 16.92
N SER A 304 16.21 -14.70 15.76
CA SER A 304 14.98 -13.90 15.69
C SER A 304 13.76 -14.63 16.24
N ARG A 305 13.58 -15.91 15.89
CA ARG A 305 12.48 -16.72 16.44
C ARG A 305 12.56 -16.91 17.95
N LYS A 306 13.77 -17.10 18.50
CA LYS A 306 13.98 -17.25 19.95
C LYS A 306 13.71 -15.93 20.68
N SER A 307 14.07 -14.79 20.07
CA SER A 307 13.75 -13.46 20.61
C SER A 307 12.25 -13.18 20.59
N ALA A 308 11.54 -13.53 19.51
CA ALA A 308 10.09 -13.39 19.43
C ALA A 308 9.38 -14.23 20.50
N GLN A 309 9.81 -15.48 20.68
CA GLN A 309 9.26 -16.38 21.70
C GLN A 309 9.50 -15.87 23.12
N ALA A 310 10.69 -15.32 23.41
CA ALA A 310 11.03 -14.77 24.73
C ALA A 310 10.20 -13.53 25.06
N ALA A 311 9.99 -12.64 24.08
CA ALA A 311 9.13 -11.45 24.23
C ALA A 311 7.66 -11.84 24.46
N ALA A 312 7.14 -12.82 23.71
CA ALA A 312 5.76 -13.31 23.87
C ALA A 312 5.52 -13.99 25.23
N ALA A 313 6.52 -14.69 25.79
CA ALA A 313 6.42 -15.38 27.08
C ALA A 313 6.68 -14.47 28.29
N GLY A 314 7.02 -13.18 28.10
CA GLY A 314 7.35 -12.25 29.18
C GLY A 314 8.56 -12.66 30.03
N TYR A 315 9.39 -13.58 29.55
CA TYR A 315 10.48 -14.18 30.31
C TYR A 315 11.62 -13.16 30.47
N ASN A 316 12.05 -12.90 31.71
CA ASN A 316 13.11 -11.95 32.09
C ASN A 316 12.89 -10.46 31.75
N GLY A 317 11.67 -9.93 31.86
CA GLY A 317 11.43 -8.47 31.74
C GLY A 317 11.63 -7.91 30.32
N TYR A 318 11.83 -8.78 29.32
CA TYR A 318 11.87 -8.42 27.91
C TYR A 318 10.45 -8.15 27.41
N ARG A 319 10.04 -6.87 27.41
CA ARG A 319 8.77 -6.43 26.80
C ARG A 319 8.88 -6.20 25.28
N SER A 320 10.08 -6.20 24.70
CA SER A 320 10.31 -5.95 23.27
C SER A 320 11.21 -7.01 22.61
N GLN A 321 10.86 -7.39 21.38
CA GLN A 321 11.68 -8.25 20.51
C GLN A 321 12.96 -7.50 20.07
N ARG A 322 14.12 -8.16 20.12
CA ARG A 322 15.43 -7.54 19.79
C ARG A 322 16.02 -8.00 18.45
N THR A 323 15.45 -9.03 17.84
CA THR A 323 15.96 -9.63 16.60
C THR A 323 14.77 -10.03 15.72
N PHE A 324 14.71 -9.54 14.48
CA PHE A 324 13.53 -9.60 13.61
C PHE A 324 13.76 -10.46 12.35
N ALA A 325 12.72 -10.63 11.52
CA ALA A 325 12.86 -11.21 10.18
C ALA A 325 13.61 -10.25 9.25
N GLU A 326 14.35 -10.77 8.28
CA GLU A 326 15.25 -9.95 7.46
C GLU A 326 15.40 -10.48 6.04
N VAL A 327 15.63 -9.57 5.10
CA VAL A 327 15.92 -9.93 3.72
C VAL A 327 17.35 -10.45 3.58
N ARG A 328 17.52 -11.65 3.05
CA ARG A 328 18.81 -12.32 2.76
C ARG A 328 18.87 -12.81 1.32
N THR A 329 20.05 -12.77 0.70
CA THR A 329 20.24 -13.35 -0.63
C THR A 329 20.32 -14.88 -0.58
N THR A 330 20.03 -15.55 -1.70
CA THR A 330 20.15 -17.01 -1.78
C THR A 330 21.56 -17.50 -1.41
N GLU A 331 22.59 -16.77 -1.83
CA GLU A 331 23.98 -17.09 -1.49
C GLU A 331 24.28 -16.93 0.01
N GLU A 332 23.76 -15.89 0.66
CA GLU A 332 23.89 -15.70 2.11
C GLU A 332 23.22 -16.83 2.90
N ILE A 333 22.03 -17.24 2.47
CA ILE A 333 21.31 -18.37 3.05
C ILE A 333 22.13 -19.65 2.86
N ALA A 334 22.77 -19.85 1.70
CA ALA A 334 23.63 -21.00 1.45
C ALA A 334 24.80 -21.09 2.44
N ARG A 335 25.44 -19.97 2.74
CA ARG A 335 26.55 -19.92 3.72
C ARG A 335 26.11 -20.19 5.16
N THR A 336 24.85 -19.87 5.49
CA THR A 336 24.36 -19.83 6.88
C THR A 336 23.12 -20.70 7.12
N VAL A 337 22.85 -21.67 6.25
CA VAL A 337 21.64 -22.52 6.29
C VAL A 337 21.52 -23.29 7.61
N ARG A 338 22.66 -23.62 8.23
CA ARG A 338 22.76 -24.23 9.56
C ARG A 338 23.50 -23.31 10.52
N CYS A 339 23.07 -23.28 11.78
CA CYS A 339 23.76 -22.58 12.85
C CYS A 339 25.12 -23.26 13.12
N ALA A 340 26.14 -22.46 13.44
CA ALA A 340 27.46 -22.92 13.90
C ALA A 340 27.42 -23.45 15.35
N THR A 341 26.49 -24.36 15.65
CA THR A 341 26.39 -25.05 16.93
C THR A 341 26.72 -26.52 16.75
N LYS A 342 27.12 -27.22 17.83
CA LYS A 342 27.46 -28.65 17.82
C LYS A 342 26.36 -29.54 17.19
N ASP A 343 25.10 -29.08 17.24
CA ASP A 343 23.92 -29.77 16.71
C ASP A 343 23.56 -29.39 15.26
N ALA A 344 24.27 -28.46 14.62
CA ALA A 344 24.06 -28.00 13.23
C ALA A 344 22.58 -27.75 12.84
N ARG A 345 21.84 -27.09 13.74
CA ARG A 345 20.38 -26.86 13.61
C ARG A 345 20.06 -25.88 12.47
N LEU A 346 18.87 -26.00 11.88
CA LEU A 346 18.41 -25.10 10.81
C LEU A 346 18.31 -23.65 11.29
N ASN A 347 18.83 -22.73 10.48
CA ASN A 347 18.90 -21.32 10.82
C ASN A 347 17.71 -20.54 10.24
N HIS A 348 17.46 -20.63 8.94
CA HIS A 348 16.53 -19.76 8.22
C HIS A 348 15.11 -20.33 8.08
N SER A 349 14.10 -19.46 8.12
CA SER A 349 12.72 -19.77 7.75
C SER A 349 12.02 -18.61 7.05
N VAL A 350 11.15 -18.90 6.09
CA VAL A 350 10.32 -17.91 5.37
C VAL A 350 8.89 -18.02 5.89
N THR A 351 8.20 -16.89 6.08
CA THR A 351 6.79 -16.85 6.48
C THR A 351 5.90 -17.41 5.37
N ASN A 352 4.89 -18.19 5.74
CA ASN A 352 3.92 -18.71 4.78
C ASN A 352 3.04 -17.59 4.26
N ALA A 353 2.57 -17.72 3.03
CA ALA A 353 1.50 -16.89 2.49
C ALA A 353 0.22 -17.01 3.34
N ALA A 354 -0.56 -15.94 3.36
CA ALA A 354 -1.94 -15.99 3.84
C ALA A 354 -2.78 -16.94 2.94
N PRO A 355 -3.93 -17.45 3.43
CA PRO A 355 -4.89 -18.13 2.57
C PRO A 355 -5.23 -17.26 1.36
N LEU A 356 -5.29 -17.86 0.16
CA LEU A 356 -5.65 -17.08 -1.03
C LEU A 356 -7.03 -16.43 -0.83
N ASP A 357 -7.16 -15.15 -1.14
CA ASP A 357 -8.40 -14.39 -1.00
C ASP A 357 -8.98 -14.18 -2.41
N LEU A 358 -9.88 -15.09 -2.79
CA LEU A 358 -10.46 -15.16 -4.13
C LEU A 358 -12.00 -15.12 -4.06
N PRO A 359 -12.68 -14.57 -5.07
CA PRO A 359 -14.14 -14.46 -5.07
C PRO A 359 -14.80 -15.85 -5.10
N ALA A 360 -16.02 -15.92 -4.57
CA ALA A 360 -16.85 -17.11 -4.67
C ALA A 360 -17.15 -17.43 -6.14
N THR A 361 -17.05 -18.70 -6.50
CA THR A 361 -17.31 -19.20 -7.86
C THR A 361 -18.60 -20.02 -7.88
N ASP A 362 -19.38 -19.91 -8.95
CA ASP A 362 -20.53 -20.80 -9.14
C ASP A 362 -20.03 -22.19 -9.58
N LEU A 363 -20.03 -23.14 -8.66
CA LEU A 363 -19.45 -24.46 -8.84
C LEU A 363 -20.56 -25.47 -9.15
N LEU A 364 -20.36 -26.24 -10.23
CA LEU A 364 -21.34 -27.24 -10.70
C LEU A 364 -21.69 -28.32 -9.66
N LEU A 365 -20.79 -28.58 -8.72
CA LEU A 365 -21.04 -29.46 -7.58
C LEU A 365 -20.65 -28.75 -6.29
N PRO A 366 -21.42 -28.96 -5.21
CA PRO A 366 -21.05 -28.46 -3.91
C PRO A 366 -19.64 -28.95 -3.50
N PRO A 367 -18.77 -28.07 -2.96
CA PRO A 367 -17.38 -28.42 -2.71
C PRO A 367 -17.21 -29.60 -1.74
N TYR A 368 -17.98 -29.66 -0.65
CA TYR A 368 -17.87 -30.77 0.31
C TYR A 368 -18.29 -32.09 -0.33
N ALA A 369 -19.41 -32.10 -1.06
CA ALA A 369 -19.87 -33.28 -1.80
C ALA A 369 -18.83 -33.78 -2.82
N LEU A 370 -18.19 -32.87 -3.56
CA LEU A 370 -17.08 -33.23 -4.45
C LEU A 370 -15.90 -33.80 -3.67
N GLY A 371 -15.54 -33.22 -2.53
CA GLY A 371 -14.44 -33.69 -1.68
C GLY A 371 -14.67 -35.12 -1.17
N VAL A 372 -15.88 -35.41 -0.69
CA VAL A 372 -16.30 -36.75 -0.27
C VAL A 372 -16.18 -37.74 -1.43
N TRP A 373 -16.65 -37.36 -2.63
CA TRP A 373 -16.56 -38.22 -3.80
C TRP A 373 -15.12 -38.43 -4.29
N LEU A 374 -14.27 -37.41 -4.20
CA LEU A 374 -12.87 -37.53 -4.59
C LEU A 374 -12.11 -38.48 -3.66
N GLY A 375 -12.39 -38.43 -2.36
CA GLY A 375 -11.86 -39.39 -1.38
C GLY A 375 -12.39 -40.80 -1.62
N ASP A 376 -13.54 -41.12 -1.02
CA ASP A 376 -14.08 -42.49 -1.02
C ASP A 376 -15.22 -42.74 -2.04
N GLY A 377 -15.26 -41.91 -3.10
CA GLY A 377 -16.19 -42.08 -4.22
C GLY A 377 -15.77 -43.13 -5.25
N THR A 378 -16.74 -43.66 -5.97
CA THR A 378 -16.48 -44.57 -7.10
C THR A 378 -16.15 -43.75 -8.35
N SER A 379 -14.99 -43.99 -8.98
CA SER A 379 -14.52 -43.19 -10.14
C SER A 379 -15.50 -43.16 -11.32
N ALA A 380 -16.33 -44.19 -11.51
CA ALA A 380 -17.25 -44.33 -12.64
C ALA A 380 -18.74 -44.00 -12.31
N ALA A 381 -19.06 -43.67 -11.06
CA ALA A 381 -20.44 -43.51 -10.59
C ALA A 381 -20.57 -42.40 -9.53
N ALA A 382 -21.74 -41.77 -9.45
CA ALA A 382 -22.03 -40.76 -8.42
C ALA A 382 -22.35 -41.41 -7.07
N GLN A 383 -21.43 -42.22 -6.56
CA GLN A 383 -21.55 -43.00 -5.33
C GLN A 383 -20.31 -42.84 -4.48
N TYR A 384 -20.47 -42.93 -3.16
CA TYR A 384 -19.38 -42.96 -2.20
C TYR A 384 -19.63 -44.03 -1.13
N THR A 385 -18.55 -44.46 -0.48
CA THR A 385 -18.63 -45.37 0.66
C THR A 385 -18.30 -44.59 1.92
N SER A 386 -19.01 -44.83 3.02
CA SER A 386 -18.72 -44.20 4.30
C SER A 386 -19.33 -45.01 5.44
N ALA A 387 -18.60 -45.13 6.55
CA ALA A 387 -19.13 -45.68 7.80
C ALA A 387 -19.89 -44.61 8.62
N ASP A 388 -19.76 -43.34 8.26
CA ASP A 388 -20.32 -42.20 8.97
C ASP A 388 -21.57 -41.67 8.21
N PRO A 389 -22.80 -41.93 8.70
CA PRO A 389 -24.03 -41.49 8.04
C PRO A 389 -24.22 -39.95 8.07
N GLU A 390 -23.55 -39.26 9.00
CA GLU A 390 -23.54 -37.78 9.08
C GLU A 390 -23.07 -37.12 7.77
N ILE A 391 -22.20 -37.78 7.00
CA ILE A 391 -21.74 -37.28 5.70
C ILE A 391 -22.92 -37.10 4.73
N ALA A 392 -23.91 -38.01 4.75
CA ALA A 392 -25.10 -37.90 3.91
C ALA A 392 -25.88 -36.62 4.24
N ALA A 393 -26.14 -36.36 5.53
CA ALA A 393 -26.83 -35.16 5.98
C ALA A 393 -26.08 -33.86 5.61
N TYR A 394 -24.74 -33.87 5.66
CA TYR A 394 -23.92 -32.73 5.25
C TYR A 394 -23.96 -32.45 3.75
N ILE A 395 -24.07 -33.49 2.92
CA ILE A 395 -24.26 -33.36 1.47
C ILE A 395 -25.69 -32.89 1.15
N GLU A 396 -26.68 -33.38 1.89
CA GLU A 396 -28.08 -32.94 1.74
C GLU A 396 -28.27 -31.47 2.09
N ALA A 397 -27.58 -30.98 3.12
CA ALA A 397 -27.57 -29.57 3.48
C ALA A 397 -26.99 -28.66 2.38
N GLU A 398 -26.23 -29.21 1.43
CA GLU A 398 -25.69 -28.49 0.26
C GLU A 398 -26.59 -28.60 -0.98
N GLY A 399 -27.77 -29.22 -0.86
CA GLY A 399 -28.81 -29.25 -1.89
C GLY A 399 -28.79 -30.47 -2.81
N LEU A 400 -28.01 -31.51 -2.49
CA LEU A 400 -28.10 -32.81 -3.15
C LEU A 400 -29.02 -33.76 -2.37
N VAL A 401 -29.43 -34.87 -2.98
CA VAL A 401 -30.16 -35.95 -2.30
C VAL A 401 -29.24 -37.15 -2.17
N VAL A 402 -29.21 -37.80 -1.00
CA VAL A 402 -28.35 -38.96 -0.75
C VAL A 402 -29.19 -40.16 -0.33
N ASP A 403 -29.12 -41.25 -1.10
CA ASP A 403 -29.77 -42.51 -0.72
C ASP A 403 -28.75 -43.59 -0.40
N GLN A 404 -29.01 -44.35 0.64
CA GLN A 404 -28.28 -45.59 0.87
C GLN A 404 -28.66 -46.63 -0.19
N THR A 405 -27.65 -47.24 -0.80
CA THR A 405 -27.84 -48.32 -1.78
C THR A 405 -28.06 -49.67 -1.10
N ASN A 406 -28.38 -50.71 -1.87
CA ASN A 406 -28.52 -52.08 -1.35
C ASN A 406 -27.19 -52.70 -0.87
N VAL A 407 -26.06 -51.99 -0.99
CA VAL A 407 -24.74 -52.41 -0.51
C VAL A 407 -24.43 -51.66 0.78
N ASP A 408 -23.97 -52.39 1.80
CA ASP A 408 -23.63 -51.81 3.10
C ASP A 408 -22.68 -50.61 2.95
N ARG A 409 -22.96 -49.54 3.71
CA ARG A 409 -22.17 -48.28 3.76
C ARG A 409 -22.00 -47.53 2.44
N ARG A 410 -22.70 -47.93 1.38
CA ARG A 410 -22.60 -47.27 0.06
C ARG A 410 -23.80 -46.38 -0.16
N TYR A 411 -23.52 -45.13 -0.52
CA TYR A 411 -24.50 -44.08 -0.77
C TYR A 411 -24.43 -43.60 -2.21
N ALA A 412 -25.58 -43.25 -2.79
CA ALA A 412 -25.72 -42.67 -4.10
C ALA A 412 -26.15 -41.20 -3.99
N MET A 413 -25.49 -40.32 -4.73
CA MET A 413 -25.84 -38.90 -4.80
C MET A 413 -26.73 -38.64 -6.02
N ARG A 414 -27.82 -37.91 -5.82
CA ARG A 414 -28.76 -37.50 -6.85
C ARG A 414 -29.00 -36.00 -6.77
N LEU A 415 -29.42 -35.43 -7.89
CA LEU A 415 -29.97 -34.08 -7.89
C LEU A 415 -31.36 -34.13 -7.23
N PRO A 416 -31.78 -33.05 -6.56
CA PRO A 416 -33.14 -32.93 -6.06
C PRO A 416 -34.13 -33.13 -7.21
N GLU A 417 -35.30 -33.68 -6.91
CA GLU A 417 -36.33 -33.81 -7.94
C GLU A 417 -36.65 -32.42 -8.50
N PRO A 418 -36.67 -32.25 -9.84
CA PRO A 418 -36.98 -30.97 -10.44
C PRO A 418 -38.35 -30.49 -9.94
N ALA A 419 -38.49 -29.17 -9.79
CA ALA A 419 -39.71 -28.54 -9.29
C ALA A 419 -40.96 -29.07 -10.01
N ALA A 420 -42.06 -29.16 -9.27
CA ALA A 420 -43.32 -29.76 -9.71
C ALA A 420 -43.70 -29.31 -11.12
N ILE A 421 -43.98 -30.31 -11.95
CA ILE A 421 -44.24 -30.18 -13.37
C ILE A 421 -45.43 -29.24 -13.57
N ILE A 422 -45.24 -28.18 -14.37
CA ILE A 422 -46.27 -27.16 -14.63
C ILE A 422 -47.59 -27.85 -14.99
N GLU A 423 -48.61 -27.68 -14.15
CA GLU A 423 -49.94 -28.22 -14.40
C GLU A 423 -50.45 -27.68 -15.73
N ARG A 424 -51.00 -28.58 -16.55
CA ARG A 424 -51.56 -28.20 -17.85
C ARG A 424 -52.93 -28.80 -18.06
N ALA A 425 -53.76 -28.08 -18.81
CA ALA A 425 -55.09 -28.56 -19.19
C ALA A 425 -54.98 -29.74 -20.16
N CYS A 426 -55.71 -30.81 -19.86
CA CYS A 426 -55.84 -31.96 -20.73
C CYS A 426 -56.52 -31.54 -22.04
N PRO A 427 -55.93 -31.83 -23.23
CA PRO A 427 -56.50 -31.43 -24.51
C PRO A 427 -57.84 -32.11 -24.83
N MET A 428 -58.20 -33.16 -24.10
CA MET A 428 -59.45 -33.90 -24.31
C MET A 428 -60.59 -33.47 -23.38
N CYS A 429 -60.29 -33.09 -22.13
CA CYS A 429 -61.31 -32.85 -21.11
C CYS A 429 -61.12 -31.54 -20.32
N GLY A 430 -60.10 -30.74 -20.63
CA GLY A 430 -59.81 -29.45 -19.99
C GLY A 430 -59.26 -29.54 -18.56
N ARG A 431 -59.32 -30.69 -17.88
CA ARG A 431 -58.82 -30.84 -16.50
C ARG A 431 -57.32 -30.58 -16.43
N LEU A 432 -56.92 -29.79 -15.43
CA LEU A 432 -55.52 -29.62 -15.07
C LEU A 432 -54.93 -30.94 -14.57
N PHE A 433 -53.74 -31.28 -15.04
CA PHE A 433 -52.98 -32.42 -14.56
C PHE A 433 -51.47 -32.16 -14.66
N ALA A 434 -50.70 -32.81 -13.79
CA ALA A 434 -49.24 -32.80 -13.83
C ALA A 434 -48.70 -34.03 -14.60
N PRO A 435 -48.07 -33.85 -15.77
CA PRO A 435 -47.62 -34.97 -16.60
C PRO A 435 -46.33 -35.59 -16.08
N LYS A 436 -46.32 -36.87 -15.68
CA LYS A 436 -45.11 -37.56 -15.16
C LYS A 436 -43.90 -37.59 -16.10
N THR A 437 -44.13 -37.54 -17.43
CA THR A 437 -43.07 -37.42 -18.44
C THR A 437 -43.51 -36.46 -19.54
N SER A 438 -42.57 -35.94 -20.32
CA SER A 438 -42.83 -35.03 -21.45
C SER A 438 -43.84 -35.58 -22.48
N GLN A 439 -43.97 -36.91 -22.54
CA GLN A 439 -44.83 -37.66 -23.45
C GLN A 439 -46.29 -37.75 -22.99
N VAL A 440 -46.55 -37.56 -21.69
CA VAL A 440 -47.91 -37.67 -21.15
C VAL A 440 -48.68 -36.41 -21.49
N GLN A 441 -49.50 -36.48 -22.53
CA GLN A 441 -50.30 -35.34 -23.01
C GLN A 441 -51.69 -35.24 -22.38
N THR A 442 -52.16 -36.27 -21.67
CA THR A 442 -53.53 -36.33 -21.11
C THR A 442 -53.53 -36.73 -19.64
N CYS A 443 -54.63 -36.38 -18.95
CA CYS A 443 -54.78 -36.59 -17.50
C CYS A 443 -54.99 -38.06 -17.08
N GLY A 444 -55.06 -39.02 -18.00
CA GLY A 444 -55.30 -40.43 -17.65
C GLY A 444 -55.56 -41.35 -18.84
N LYS A 445 -55.72 -42.66 -18.56
CA LYS A 445 -55.85 -43.70 -19.58
C LYS A 445 -57.06 -43.52 -20.50
N THR A 446 -58.21 -43.12 -19.96
CA THR A 446 -59.45 -42.87 -20.73
C THR A 446 -59.29 -41.72 -21.72
N CYS A 447 -58.77 -40.56 -21.27
CA CYS A 447 -58.48 -39.43 -22.15
C CYS A 447 -57.32 -39.73 -23.12
N GLY A 448 -56.34 -40.54 -22.72
CA GLY A 448 -55.24 -40.97 -23.58
C GLY A 448 -55.70 -41.88 -24.73
N GLY A 449 -56.64 -42.79 -24.48
CA GLY A 449 -57.28 -43.59 -25.52
C GLY A 449 -58.08 -42.73 -26.51
N ALA A 450 -58.87 -41.78 -25.99
CA ALA A 450 -59.63 -40.84 -26.80
C ALA A 450 -58.72 -39.96 -27.69
N LEU A 451 -57.59 -39.51 -27.15
CA LEU A 451 -56.61 -38.73 -27.91
C LEU A 451 -55.95 -39.54 -29.05
N ARG A 452 -55.68 -40.83 -28.83
CA ARG A 452 -55.15 -41.70 -29.89
C ARG A 452 -56.19 -41.95 -30.98
N ALA A 453 -57.46 -42.11 -30.62
CA ALA A 453 -58.55 -42.26 -31.56
C ALA A 453 -58.81 -40.99 -32.40
N SER A 454 -58.49 -39.80 -31.87
CA SER A 454 -58.66 -38.52 -32.57
C SER A 454 -57.48 -38.13 -33.49
N GLY A 455 -56.51 -39.02 -33.73
CA GLY A 455 -55.32 -38.73 -34.54
C GLY A 455 -54.18 -38.03 -33.79
N GLY A 456 -54.29 -37.83 -32.47
CA GLY A 456 -53.27 -37.23 -31.62
C GLY A 456 -53.18 -35.69 -31.70
N VAL A 457 -52.62 -35.05 -30.68
CA VAL A 457 -52.21 -33.64 -30.76
C VAL A 457 -50.74 -33.60 -31.18
N GLY A 458 -50.41 -32.80 -32.20
CA GLY A 458 -49.05 -32.60 -32.73
C GLY A 458 -48.03 -31.96 -31.78
N ARG A 459 -48.24 -32.01 -30.46
CA ARG A 459 -47.26 -31.53 -29.48
C ARG A 459 -46.13 -32.56 -29.38
N ARG A 460 -45.05 -32.32 -30.12
CA ARG A 460 -43.79 -33.05 -29.92
C ARG A 460 -43.38 -32.87 -28.47
N ALA A 461 -43.04 -33.96 -27.78
CA ALA A 461 -42.49 -33.89 -26.44
C ALA A 461 -41.20 -33.07 -26.52
N THR A 462 -41.15 -31.94 -25.83
CA THR A 462 -39.99 -31.04 -25.81
C THR A 462 -39.29 -31.12 -24.46
N CYS A 463 -37.97 -30.98 -24.49
CA CYS A 463 -37.16 -30.85 -23.29
C CYS A 463 -37.43 -29.48 -22.63
N PRO A 464 -37.60 -29.40 -21.31
CA PRO A 464 -37.76 -28.12 -20.62
C PRO A 464 -36.52 -27.23 -20.71
N ASP A 465 -35.31 -27.81 -20.79
CA ASP A 465 -34.07 -27.04 -20.77
C ASP A 465 -33.65 -26.49 -22.14
N CYS A 466 -33.77 -27.29 -23.21
CA CYS A 466 -33.30 -26.90 -24.56
C CYS A 466 -34.40 -26.74 -25.61
N GLY A 467 -35.65 -27.08 -25.30
CA GLY A 467 -36.77 -27.05 -26.26
C GLY A 467 -36.72 -28.10 -27.38
N GLY A 468 -35.64 -28.90 -27.47
CA GLY A 468 -35.49 -29.99 -28.45
C GLY A 468 -36.40 -31.20 -28.19
N PRO A 469 -36.50 -32.16 -29.13
CA PRO A 469 -37.35 -33.34 -28.98
C PRO A 469 -36.89 -34.24 -27.82
N SER A 470 -37.82 -34.71 -27.00
CA SER A 470 -37.59 -35.64 -25.91
C SER A 470 -38.35 -36.95 -26.15
N ALA A 471 -37.68 -38.08 -26.02
CA ALA A 471 -38.27 -39.42 -26.10
C ALA A 471 -38.08 -40.11 -24.76
N GLY A 472 -39.15 -40.49 -24.07
CA GLY A 472 -39.05 -41.27 -22.84
C GLY A 472 -39.09 -40.48 -21.53
N LEU A 473 -38.40 -39.34 -21.45
CA LEU A 473 -37.99 -38.71 -20.19
C LEU A 473 -38.43 -37.23 -20.10
N LEU A 474 -38.35 -36.64 -18.90
CA LEU A 474 -38.68 -35.21 -18.71
C LEU A 474 -37.69 -34.33 -19.50
N GLN A 475 -36.39 -34.59 -19.36
CA GLN A 475 -35.31 -33.98 -20.15
C GLN A 475 -34.96 -34.85 -21.36
N CYS A 476 -34.49 -34.24 -22.47
CA CYS A 476 -33.90 -35.01 -23.58
C CYS A 476 -32.58 -35.66 -23.13
N GLN A 477 -32.16 -36.71 -23.84
CA GLN A 477 -30.96 -37.46 -23.47
C GLN A 477 -29.71 -36.58 -23.43
N ALA A 478 -29.57 -35.62 -24.34
CA ALA A 478 -28.44 -34.69 -24.36
C ALA A 478 -28.37 -33.79 -23.11
N CYS A 479 -29.47 -33.15 -22.71
CA CYS A 479 -29.51 -32.33 -21.48
C CYS A 479 -29.31 -33.18 -20.23
N ARG A 480 -29.86 -34.39 -20.21
CA ARG A 480 -29.68 -35.34 -19.10
C ARG A 480 -28.22 -35.79 -18.95
N ASP A 481 -27.53 -36.03 -20.07
CA ASP A 481 -26.11 -36.41 -20.09
C ASP A 481 -25.15 -35.24 -19.83
N ASP A 482 -25.63 -34.01 -20.02
CA ASP A 482 -24.89 -32.76 -19.75
C ASP A 482 -25.02 -32.30 -18.28
N HIS A 483 -26.23 -32.17 -17.72
CA HIS A 483 -26.43 -31.64 -16.37
C HIS A 483 -27.57 -32.29 -15.57
N GLY A 484 -28.38 -33.18 -16.16
CA GLY A 484 -29.56 -33.76 -15.50
C GLY A 484 -29.27 -34.83 -14.43
N THR A 485 -28.00 -35.16 -14.16
CA THR A 485 -27.62 -36.10 -13.08
C THR A 485 -26.30 -35.68 -12.45
N VAL A 486 -26.07 -36.06 -11.18
CA VAL A 486 -24.75 -35.85 -10.53
C VAL A 486 -23.62 -36.54 -11.32
N LYS A 487 -23.89 -37.70 -11.93
CA LYS A 487 -22.92 -38.37 -12.82
C LYS A 487 -22.58 -37.52 -14.05
N ALA A 488 -23.57 -36.86 -14.65
CA ALA A 488 -23.37 -35.93 -15.76
C ALA A 488 -22.54 -34.71 -15.31
N LEU A 489 -22.83 -34.15 -14.15
CA LEU A 489 -22.04 -33.05 -13.57
C LEU A 489 -20.59 -33.46 -13.29
N LEU A 490 -20.36 -34.64 -12.70
CA LEU A 490 -19.00 -35.19 -12.50
C LEU A 490 -18.25 -35.38 -13.82
N ARG A 491 -18.95 -35.79 -14.89
CA ARG A 491 -18.38 -35.89 -16.24
C ARG A 491 -18.06 -34.51 -16.81
N LYS A 492 -18.96 -33.54 -16.68
CA LYS A 492 -18.82 -32.17 -17.17
C LYS A 492 -17.68 -31.42 -16.48
N VAL A 493 -17.53 -31.64 -15.17
CA VAL A 493 -16.39 -31.15 -14.38
C VAL A 493 -15.08 -31.86 -14.75
N GLY A 494 -15.14 -33.03 -15.39
CA GLY A 494 -13.98 -33.77 -15.91
C GLY A 494 -13.33 -34.74 -14.93
N VAL A 495 -13.96 -35.00 -13.78
CA VAL A 495 -13.40 -35.83 -12.70
C VAL A 495 -13.81 -37.31 -12.79
N LEU A 496 -14.86 -37.62 -13.55
CA LEU A 496 -15.31 -38.98 -13.77
C LEU A 496 -14.22 -39.82 -14.48
N ASN A 497 -13.90 -40.99 -13.93
CA ASN A 497 -12.78 -41.86 -14.32
C ASN A 497 -11.38 -41.24 -14.23
N ASN A 498 -11.27 -40.02 -13.71
CA ASN A 498 -10.02 -39.25 -13.63
C ASN A 498 -10.07 -38.37 -12.37
N LYS A 499 -9.99 -38.99 -11.19
CA LYS A 499 -10.08 -38.28 -9.90
C LYS A 499 -8.95 -37.27 -9.75
N HIS A 500 -9.30 -35.99 -9.75
CA HIS A 500 -8.41 -34.83 -9.59
C HIS A 500 -9.24 -33.63 -9.10
N ILE A 501 -8.59 -32.56 -8.61
CA ILE A 501 -9.30 -31.34 -8.23
C ILE A 501 -9.25 -30.36 -9.40
N PRO A 502 -10.40 -29.94 -9.97
CA PRO A 502 -10.41 -28.98 -11.05
C PRO A 502 -9.92 -27.60 -10.58
N ILE A 503 -9.27 -26.85 -11.47
CA ILE A 503 -8.68 -25.54 -11.12
C ILE A 503 -9.71 -24.54 -10.58
N GLN A 504 -10.95 -24.62 -11.08
CA GLN A 504 -12.10 -23.80 -10.62
C GLN A 504 -12.33 -23.94 -9.11
N TYR A 505 -12.10 -25.14 -8.55
CA TYR A 505 -12.22 -25.39 -7.12
C TYR A 505 -10.95 -24.99 -6.37
N LEU A 506 -9.77 -25.14 -6.97
CA LEU A 506 -8.48 -24.68 -6.40
C LEU A 506 -8.33 -23.14 -6.38
N ARG A 507 -9.19 -22.43 -7.09
CA ARG A 507 -9.24 -20.96 -7.15
C ARG A 507 -10.58 -20.38 -6.67
N ALA A 508 -11.44 -21.23 -6.10
CA ALA A 508 -12.68 -20.80 -5.46
C ALA A 508 -12.40 -20.01 -4.16
N SER A 509 -13.45 -19.44 -3.56
CA SER A 509 -13.30 -18.71 -2.29
C SER A 509 -12.71 -19.60 -1.20
N GLU A 510 -12.10 -18.97 -0.19
CA GLU A 510 -11.53 -19.69 0.95
C GLU A 510 -12.55 -20.64 1.59
N ALA A 511 -13.80 -20.19 1.79
CA ALA A 511 -14.87 -21.01 2.33
C ALA A 511 -15.17 -22.24 1.47
N GLN A 512 -15.24 -22.09 0.14
CA GLN A 512 -15.47 -23.20 -0.79
C GLN A 512 -14.30 -24.20 -0.77
N ARG A 513 -13.06 -23.71 -0.71
CA ARG A 513 -11.86 -24.55 -0.61
C ARG A 513 -11.76 -25.30 0.72
N ARG A 514 -12.13 -24.66 1.83
CA ARG A 514 -12.22 -25.31 3.15
C ARG A 514 -13.28 -26.41 3.16
N ALA A 515 -14.45 -26.17 2.55
CA ALA A 515 -15.49 -27.19 2.42
C ALA A 515 -15.03 -28.39 1.58
N LEU A 516 -14.33 -28.15 0.47
CA LEU A 516 -13.73 -29.22 -0.35
C LEU A 516 -12.71 -30.05 0.44
N LEU A 517 -11.80 -29.36 1.16
CA LEU A 517 -10.80 -30.03 2.00
C LEU A 517 -11.47 -30.87 3.09
N ALA A 518 -12.51 -30.35 3.73
CA ALA A 518 -13.25 -31.09 4.75
C ALA A 518 -13.89 -32.37 4.20
N GLY A 519 -14.45 -32.36 2.99
CA GLY A 519 -15.00 -33.56 2.36
C GLY A 519 -13.94 -34.64 2.09
N LEU A 520 -12.77 -34.23 1.60
CA LEU A 520 -11.61 -35.13 1.40
C LEU A 520 -11.12 -35.73 2.73
N LEU A 521 -11.07 -34.91 3.78
CA LEU A 521 -10.55 -35.31 5.08
C LEU A 521 -11.54 -36.12 5.90
N ASP A 522 -12.85 -35.90 5.73
CA ASP A 522 -13.88 -36.66 6.44
C ASP A 522 -13.98 -38.09 5.93
N THR A 523 -13.64 -38.33 4.67
CA THR A 523 -13.53 -39.68 4.10
C THR A 523 -12.16 -40.30 4.39
N ASP A 524 -11.11 -39.79 3.73
CA ASP A 524 -9.77 -40.41 3.72
C ASP A 524 -8.75 -39.73 4.66
N GLY A 525 -9.17 -38.69 5.38
CA GLY A 525 -8.33 -37.99 6.36
C GLY A 525 -8.30 -38.69 7.73
N THR A 526 -7.16 -38.60 8.40
CA THR A 526 -6.96 -39.11 9.77
C THR A 526 -6.18 -38.12 10.61
N VAL A 527 -6.32 -38.22 11.93
CA VAL A 527 -5.55 -37.45 12.91
C VAL A 527 -4.50 -38.38 13.51
N THR A 528 -3.24 -38.05 13.35
CA THR A 528 -2.12 -38.79 13.96
C THR A 528 -2.15 -38.69 15.49
N PRO A 529 -1.46 -39.58 16.23
CA PRO A 529 -1.34 -39.45 17.68
C PRO A 529 -0.76 -38.10 18.14
N GLY A 530 0.09 -37.48 17.32
CA GLY A 530 0.68 -36.16 17.59
C GLY A 530 -0.21 -34.97 17.20
N GLY A 531 -1.45 -35.20 16.78
CA GLY A 531 -2.42 -34.17 16.40
C GLY A 531 -2.32 -33.69 14.95
N ALA A 532 -1.27 -34.03 14.20
CA ALA A 532 -1.17 -33.67 12.78
C ALA A 532 -2.24 -34.39 11.93
N VAL A 533 -2.72 -33.72 10.89
CA VAL A 533 -3.69 -34.25 9.93
C VAL A 533 -2.96 -34.96 8.80
N GLN A 534 -3.46 -36.14 8.44
CA GLN A 534 -2.96 -36.95 7.34
C GLN A 534 -4.05 -37.26 6.33
N PHE A 535 -3.71 -37.13 5.05
CA PHE A 535 -4.52 -37.58 3.93
C PHE A 535 -3.69 -38.52 3.07
N ALA A 536 -4.19 -39.71 2.77
CA ALA A 536 -3.46 -40.72 2.03
C ALA A 536 -4.25 -41.16 0.80
N VAL A 537 -3.61 -41.13 -0.37
CA VAL A 537 -4.24 -41.49 -1.63
C VAL A 537 -3.23 -42.17 -2.56
N THR A 538 -3.68 -43.04 -3.46
CA THR A 538 -2.82 -43.71 -4.44
C THR A 538 -2.71 -42.96 -5.77
N SER A 539 -3.67 -42.10 -6.10
CA SER A 539 -3.60 -41.22 -7.27
C SER A 539 -2.60 -40.10 -7.03
N ARG A 540 -1.50 -40.09 -7.79
CA ARG A 540 -0.48 -39.03 -7.77
C ARG A 540 -1.08 -37.66 -8.04
N ARG A 541 -1.94 -37.57 -9.07
CA ARG A 541 -2.59 -36.31 -9.47
C ARG A 541 -3.45 -35.74 -8.35
N LEU A 542 -4.30 -36.56 -7.75
CA LEU A 542 -5.14 -36.12 -6.63
C LEU A 542 -4.30 -35.73 -5.41
N ALA A 543 -3.18 -36.41 -5.16
CA ALA A 543 -2.25 -36.03 -4.10
C ALA A 543 -1.61 -34.65 -4.34
N GLU A 544 -1.14 -34.38 -5.57
CA GLU A 544 -0.54 -33.10 -5.94
C GLU A 544 -1.57 -31.96 -5.88
N ASP A 545 -2.80 -32.19 -6.36
CA ASP A 545 -3.89 -31.23 -6.30
C ASP A 545 -4.34 -30.95 -4.86
N THR A 546 -4.44 -31.99 -4.02
CA THR A 546 -4.78 -31.83 -2.60
C THR A 546 -3.67 -31.10 -1.85
N ARG A 547 -2.40 -31.33 -2.23
CA ARG A 547 -1.25 -30.58 -1.70
C ARG A 547 -1.38 -29.10 -2.03
N GLU A 548 -1.77 -28.76 -3.25
CA GLU A 548 -2.03 -27.37 -3.65
C GLU A 548 -3.22 -26.78 -2.90
N LEU A 549 -4.33 -27.51 -2.76
CA LEU A 549 -5.50 -27.07 -2.00
C LEU A 549 -5.12 -26.68 -0.56
N ILE A 550 -4.39 -27.55 0.14
CA ILE A 550 -3.92 -27.31 1.51
C ILE A 550 -2.97 -26.10 1.54
N ALA A 551 -2.01 -26.01 0.60
CA ALA A 551 -1.08 -24.88 0.54
C ALA A 551 -1.78 -23.54 0.24
N SER A 552 -2.83 -23.56 -0.58
CA SER A 552 -3.64 -22.38 -0.91
C SER A 552 -4.45 -21.85 0.28
N LEU A 553 -4.64 -22.66 1.32
CA LEU A 553 -5.25 -22.27 2.60
C LEU A 553 -4.20 -21.80 3.63
N GLY A 554 -2.97 -21.51 3.19
CA GLY A 554 -1.87 -21.03 4.05
C GLY A 554 -1.16 -22.13 4.86
N HIS A 555 -1.53 -23.41 4.65
CA HIS A 555 -0.98 -24.52 5.44
C HIS A 555 0.29 -25.12 4.84
N ARG A 556 1.21 -25.53 5.72
CA ARG A 556 2.45 -26.19 5.30
C ARG A 556 2.25 -27.69 5.06
N VAL A 557 2.38 -28.03 3.78
CA VAL A 557 2.31 -29.33 3.10
C VAL A 557 3.47 -30.31 3.09
N ARG A 558 3.62 -31.34 3.94
CA ARG A 558 4.61 -32.41 3.65
C ARG A 558 3.97 -33.56 2.88
N MET A 559 4.55 -33.95 1.75
CA MET A 559 4.18 -35.17 1.02
C MET A 559 5.25 -36.25 1.18
N THR A 560 4.83 -37.48 1.46
CA THR A 560 5.70 -38.67 1.52
C THR A 560 5.11 -39.78 0.67
N THR A 561 5.95 -40.68 0.16
CA THR A 561 5.51 -41.82 -0.65
C THR A 561 5.87 -43.12 0.02
N LYS A 562 5.00 -44.12 -0.11
CA LYS A 562 5.22 -45.48 0.38
C LYS A 562 4.73 -46.49 -0.67
N ARG A 563 5.52 -47.51 -0.95
CA ARG A 563 5.08 -48.64 -1.78
C ARG A 563 3.99 -49.42 -1.06
N VAL A 564 2.89 -49.68 -1.76
CA VAL A 564 1.73 -50.44 -1.29
C VAL A 564 1.35 -51.49 -2.31
N ARG A 565 0.53 -52.47 -1.90
CA ARG A 565 0.05 -53.52 -2.80
C ARG A 565 -1.05 -52.96 -3.70
N GLY A 566 -0.65 -52.39 -4.84
CA GLY A 566 -1.56 -51.90 -5.89
C GLY A 566 -1.98 -53.00 -6.87
N ARG A 567 -2.99 -52.70 -7.68
CA ARG A 567 -3.41 -53.53 -8.83
C ARG A 567 -2.56 -53.26 -10.08
N SER A 568 -1.95 -52.08 -10.13
CA SER A 568 -1.10 -51.55 -11.20
C SER A 568 0.10 -50.83 -10.58
N GLU A 569 1.10 -50.47 -11.39
CA GLU A 569 2.23 -49.65 -10.93
C GLU A 569 1.77 -48.31 -10.37
N ASP A 570 0.85 -47.63 -11.06
CA ASP A 570 0.26 -46.35 -10.62
C ASP A 570 -0.47 -46.44 -9.27
N SER A 571 -1.08 -47.59 -8.96
CA SER A 571 -1.78 -47.82 -7.69
C SER A 571 -0.90 -48.47 -6.62
N SER A 572 0.36 -48.77 -6.94
CA SER A 572 1.33 -49.40 -6.02
C SER A 572 2.14 -48.39 -5.22
N THR A 573 1.83 -47.10 -5.34
CA THR A 573 2.43 -46.02 -4.56
C THR A 573 1.33 -45.25 -3.83
N ALA A 574 1.41 -45.21 -2.51
CA ALA A 574 0.58 -44.36 -1.68
C ALA A 574 1.31 -43.04 -1.41
N TYR A 575 0.62 -41.93 -1.64
CA TYR A 575 1.05 -40.58 -1.35
C TYR A 575 0.36 -40.14 -0.06
N THR A 576 1.14 -39.84 0.98
CA THR A 576 0.63 -39.37 2.27
C THR A 576 1.00 -37.92 2.46
N LEU A 577 -0.01 -37.05 2.47
CA LEU A 577 0.08 -35.65 2.83
C LEU A 577 -0.06 -35.53 4.35
N THR A 578 0.84 -34.79 4.99
CA THR A 578 0.81 -34.50 6.42
C THR A 578 0.95 -33.01 6.63
N PHE A 579 0.02 -32.41 7.38
CA PHE A 579 0.07 -31.01 7.76
C PHE A 579 -0.46 -30.81 9.18
N SER A 580 -0.17 -29.65 9.76
CA SER A 580 -0.61 -29.28 11.11
C SER A 580 -1.32 -27.94 11.03
N THR A 581 -2.45 -27.82 11.71
CA THR A 581 -3.28 -26.62 11.70
C THR A 581 -4.12 -26.59 12.97
N ASP A 582 -4.44 -25.40 13.44
CA ASP A 582 -5.46 -25.11 14.46
C ASP A 582 -6.83 -24.83 13.84
N ASP A 583 -6.90 -24.65 12.52
CA ASP A 583 -8.15 -24.46 11.80
C ASP A 583 -9.05 -25.70 11.86
N GLN A 584 -10.36 -25.46 11.80
CA GLN A 584 -11.36 -26.51 11.64
C GLN A 584 -11.35 -27.05 10.20
N VAL A 585 -10.65 -28.17 10.00
CA VAL A 585 -10.50 -28.82 8.67
C VAL A 585 -11.34 -30.08 8.48
N PHE A 586 -12.06 -30.53 9.51
CA PHE A 586 -13.00 -31.66 9.43
C PHE A 586 -14.42 -31.14 9.63
N LYS A 587 -15.43 -31.76 9.00
CA LYS A 587 -16.85 -31.48 9.29
C LYS A 587 -17.42 -32.52 10.27
N LEU A 588 -16.94 -33.77 10.20
CA LEU A 588 -17.31 -34.84 11.13
C LEU A 588 -16.90 -34.51 12.57
N VAL A 589 -17.89 -34.50 13.47
CA VAL A 589 -17.71 -34.12 14.88
C VAL A 589 -16.68 -35.00 15.58
N ARG A 590 -16.70 -36.32 15.34
CA ARG A 590 -15.72 -37.25 15.94
C ARG A 590 -14.28 -36.90 15.56
N LYS A 591 -14.04 -36.48 14.31
CA LYS A 591 -12.70 -36.12 13.81
C LYS A 591 -12.29 -34.73 14.30
N GLN A 592 -13.23 -33.80 14.41
CA GLN A 592 -13.00 -32.48 15.01
C GLN A 592 -12.57 -32.60 16.48
N ILE A 593 -13.31 -33.36 17.29
CA ILE A 593 -12.99 -33.60 18.70
C ILE A 593 -11.60 -34.26 18.79
N LEU A 594 -11.37 -35.32 18.00
CA LEU A 594 -10.07 -36.00 18.00
C LEU A 594 -8.91 -35.08 17.61
N HIS A 595 -9.11 -34.22 16.61
CA HIS A 595 -8.12 -33.23 16.18
C HIS A 595 -7.82 -32.22 17.30
N LYS A 596 -8.86 -31.71 17.95
CA LYS A 596 -8.76 -30.75 19.04
C LYS A 596 -8.07 -31.36 20.28
N GLU A 597 -8.47 -32.56 20.68
CA GLU A 597 -7.92 -33.26 21.85
C GLU A 597 -6.45 -33.63 21.67
N ARG A 598 -6.09 -34.22 20.52
CA ARG A 598 -4.69 -34.60 20.23
C ARG A 598 -3.82 -33.39 19.91
N GLY A 599 -4.46 -32.30 19.49
CA GLY A 599 -3.85 -31.04 19.11
C GLY A 599 -3.41 -30.12 20.25
N ALA A 600 -4.14 -30.16 21.36
CA ALA A 600 -4.03 -29.20 22.47
C ALA A 600 -2.64 -29.10 23.14
N ARG A 601 -1.72 -30.03 22.86
CA ARG A 601 -0.35 -30.05 23.42
C ARG A 601 0.76 -29.66 22.43
N THR A 602 0.46 -29.52 21.12
CA THR A 602 1.51 -29.53 20.07
C THR A 602 1.35 -28.42 19.02
N PHE A 603 0.21 -27.72 18.97
CA PHE A 603 -0.04 -26.69 17.96
C PHE A 603 0.55 -25.33 18.35
N THR A 604 1.82 -25.12 18.02
CA THR A 604 2.17 -23.84 17.41
C THR A 604 2.23 -24.12 15.93
N ALA A 605 1.14 -23.79 15.21
CA ALA A 605 1.20 -23.70 13.75
C ALA A 605 2.34 -22.74 13.43
N ARG A 606 3.48 -23.28 13.02
CA ARG A 606 4.57 -22.44 12.56
C ARG A 606 4.09 -21.91 11.22
N GLY A 607 3.59 -20.68 11.20
CA GLY A 607 3.31 -19.90 9.98
C GLY A 607 4.59 -19.61 9.18
N THR A 608 5.58 -20.50 9.25
CA THR A 608 6.91 -20.39 8.68
C THR A 608 7.40 -21.74 8.16
N ARG A 609 8.12 -21.72 7.04
CA ARG A 609 8.82 -22.83 6.40
C ARG A 609 10.30 -22.69 6.64
N PHE A 610 10.97 -23.74 7.11
CA PHE A 610 12.42 -23.69 7.28
C PHE A 610 13.13 -23.98 5.96
N ILE A 611 14.24 -23.28 5.71
CA ILE A 611 15.17 -23.62 4.63
C ILE A 611 16.07 -24.72 5.17
N THR A 612 16.03 -25.88 4.50
CA THR A 612 16.71 -27.11 4.93
C THR A 612 18.06 -27.30 4.28
N ASP A 613 18.22 -26.83 3.05
CA ASP A 613 19.43 -26.93 2.26
C ASP A 613 19.44 -25.85 1.17
N VAL A 614 20.63 -25.40 0.76
CA VAL A 614 20.79 -24.52 -0.40
C VAL A 614 22.00 -24.97 -1.19
N ARG A 615 21.76 -25.50 -2.40
CA ARG A 615 22.80 -26.14 -3.22
C ARG A 615 23.10 -25.31 -4.44
N ARG A 616 24.38 -25.03 -4.68
CA ARG A 616 24.81 -24.41 -5.93
C ARG A 616 24.57 -25.38 -7.08
N ILE A 617 23.99 -24.90 -8.17
CA ILE A 617 23.75 -25.66 -9.40
C ILE A 617 24.40 -24.98 -10.61
N ALA A 618 24.38 -25.67 -11.75
CA ALA A 618 24.71 -25.04 -13.02
C ALA A 618 23.78 -23.84 -13.28
N SER A 619 24.32 -22.79 -13.91
CA SER A 619 23.51 -21.62 -14.25
C SER A 619 22.33 -22.03 -15.14
N VAL A 620 21.14 -21.58 -14.78
CA VAL A 620 19.92 -21.71 -15.61
C VAL A 620 19.44 -20.33 -16.05
N PRO A 621 18.67 -20.22 -17.14
CA PRO A 621 17.98 -18.99 -17.48
C PRO A 621 17.03 -18.56 -16.35
N VAL A 622 17.17 -17.32 -15.89
CA VAL A 622 16.41 -16.73 -14.79
C VAL A 622 15.79 -15.40 -15.21
N ARG A 623 14.69 -15.00 -14.59
CA ARG A 623 13.96 -13.76 -14.89
C ARG A 623 13.29 -13.23 -13.62
N CYS A 624 13.03 -11.93 -13.59
CA CYS A 624 12.38 -11.24 -12.49
C CYS A 624 11.06 -10.62 -12.94
N ILE A 625 10.09 -10.54 -12.03
CA ILE A 625 8.85 -9.78 -12.17
C ILE A 625 8.63 -8.86 -10.97
N GLN A 626 7.84 -7.81 -11.17
CA GLN A 626 7.38 -6.90 -10.11
C GLN A 626 5.86 -6.85 -10.14
N VAL A 627 5.28 -6.68 -8.95
CA VAL A 627 3.85 -6.61 -8.71
C VAL A 627 3.46 -5.31 -8.03
N ASP A 628 2.21 -4.86 -8.21
CA ASP A 628 1.66 -3.64 -7.59
C ASP A 628 1.24 -3.79 -6.12
N ALA A 629 1.39 -4.99 -5.53
CA ALA A 629 1.13 -5.23 -4.11
C ALA A 629 2.01 -4.32 -3.23
N GLY A 630 1.44 -3.78 -2.14
CA GLY A 630 2.10 -2.81 -1.26
C GLY A 630 3.31 -3.34 -0.48
N ASP A 631 3.46 -4.67 -0.37
CA ASP A 631 4.66 -5.34 0.17
C ASP A 631 5.65 -5.76 -0.93
N HIS A 632 5.28 -5.55 -2.20
CA HIS A 632 5.98 -5.99 -3.40
C HIS A 632 6.36 -7.47 -3.44
N LEU A 633 5.66 -8.30 -2.66
CA LEU A 633 5.84 -9.74 -2.60
C LEU A 633 4.83 -10.44 -3.53
N PHE A 634 5.29 -11.48 -4.23
CA PHE A 634 4.42 -12.37 -5.01
C PHE A 634 4.72 -13.83 -4.70
N LEU A 635 3.76 -14.70 -4.96
CA LEU A 635 3.83 -16.11 -4.63
C LEU A 635 4.51 -16.94 -5.73
N ALA A 636 5.71 -17.43 -5.42
CA ALA A 636 6.49 -18.32 -6.28
C ALA A 636 6.40 -19.79 -5.87
N GLY A 637 6.39 -20.67 -6.87
CA GLY A 637 6.30 -22.12 -6.74
C GLY A 637 4.95 -22.65 -6.30
N ARG A 638 4.76 -23.97 -6.43
CA ARG A 638 3.54 -24.71 -6.02
C ARG A 638 3.26 -24.71 -4.51
N SER A 639 4.09 -24.00 -3.75
CA SER A 639 4.01 -23.88 -2.30
C SER A 639 3.81 -22.44 -1.83
N PHE A 640 3.63 -21.50 -2.76
CA PHE A 640 3.27 -20.10 -2.50
C PHE A 640 4.30 -19.35 -1.61
N ILE A 641 5.51 -19.12 -2.12
CA ILE A 641 6.64 -18.53 -1.35
C ILE A 641 6.88 -17.03 -1.72
N PRO A 642 6.94 -16.05 -0.76
CA PRO A 642 7.12 -14.58 -1.01
C PRO A 642 8.58 -14.01 -1.24
N THR A 643 8.81 -12.86 -1.96
CA THR A 643 10.17 -12.26 -2.37
C THR A 643 10.26 -10.68 -2.62
N HIS A 644 11.43 -9.92 -2.46
CA HIS A 644 11.56 -8.40 -2.21
C HIS A 644 12.67 -7.49 -2.94
N ASN A 645 12.62 -6.08 -3.01
CA ASN A 645 13.50 -5.01 -3.73
C ASN A 645 14.10 -3.73 -2.93
N SER A 646 14.93 -2.76 -3.46
CA SER A 646 15.54 -1.52 -2.77
C SER A 646 16.04 -0.27 -3.63
N THR A 647 16.25 0.99 -3.08
CA THR A 647 16.40 2.35 -3.76
C THR A 647 17.59 3.33 -3.36
N LEU A 648 17.88 4.42 -4.14
CA LEU A 648 19.02 5.44 -4.05
C LEU A 648 18.78 6.67 -3.13
N GLY A 649 17.55 7.18 -3.00
CA GLY A 649 17.28 8.45 -2.29
C GLY A 649 17.74 8.47 -0.82
N LEU A 650 17.90 7.29 -0.23
CA LEU A 650 18.40 7.11 1.12
C LEU A 650 19.87 7.55 1.31
N ASP A 651 20.72 7.42 0.28
CA ASP A 651 22.13 7.81 0.39
C ASP A 651 22.34 9.32 0.44
N ILE A 652 21.52 10.07 -0.30
CA ILE A 652 21.59 11.53 -0.31
C ILE A 652 21.15 12.06 1.06
N ALA A 653 20.06 11.52 1.62
CA ALA A 653 19.61 11.86 2.96
C ALA A 653 20.68 11.55 4.02
N ARG A 654 21.39 10.41 3.87
CA ARG A 654 22.52 10.05 4.72
C ARG A 654 23.65 11.07 4.66
N SER A 655 24.03 11.51 3.46
CA SER A 655 25.11 12.49 3.28
C SER A 655 24.75 13.85 3.90
N ALA A 656 23.55 14.34 3.66
CA ALA A 656 23.08 15.62 4.19
C ALA A 656 23.04 15.62 5.72
N ALA A 657 22.34 14.65 6.32
CA ALA A 657 22.15 14.63 7.76
C ALA A 657 23.38 14.15 8.55
N ILE A 658 23.99 13.03 8.15
CA ILE A 658 25.04 12.40 8.97
C ILE A 658 26.40 13.05 8.72
N LYS A 659 26.78 13.29 7.46
CA LYS A 659 28.11 13.83 7.15
C LYS A 659 28.20 15.34 7.28
N ASN A 660 27.10 16.05 6.99
CA ASN A 660 27.09 17.51 6.92
C ASN A 660 26.21 18.16 7.98
N HIS A 661 25.58 17.37 8.86
CA HIS A 661 24.77 17.84 9.99
C HIS A 661 23.64 18.79 9.57
N GLN A 662 23.05 18.53 8.39
CA GLN A 662 21.95 19.32 7.84
C GLN A 662 20.61 18.62 8.07
N ALA A 663 19.67 19.32 8.72
CA ALA A 663 18.38 18.75 9.09
C ALA A 663 17.63 18.20 7.87
N THR A 664 17.32 16.90 7.88
CA THR A 664 16.73 16.19 6.74
C THR A 664 15.51 15.39 7.19
N CYS A 665 14.45 15.39 6.39
CA CYS A 665 13.25 14.59 6.64
C CYS A 665 13.02 13.57 5.51
N ILE A 666 12.74 12.31 5.88
CA ILE A 666 12.34 11.25 4.95
C ILE A 666 10.87 10.90 5.23
N PHE A 667 10.01 11.12 4.24
CA PHE A 667 8.65 10.59 4.21
C PHE A 667 8.67 9.28 3.41
N SER A 668 8.51 8.17 4.11
CA SER A 668 8.52 6.84 3.53
C SER A 668 7.12 6.27 3.47
N LEU A 669 6.64 6.03 2.25
CA LEU A 669 5.34 5.43 1.95
C LEU A 669 5.47 3.93 1.63
N GLU A 670 6.69 3.45 1.34
CA GLU A 670 6.98 2.04 1.03
C GLU A 670 7.67 1.32 2.21
N MET A 671 8.68 1.95 2.83
CA MET A 671 9.56 1.30 3.81
C MET A 671 9.29 1.76 5.26
N SER A 672 9.44 0.86 6.23
CA SER A 672 9.34 1.23 7.66
C SER A 672 10.55 2.03 8.15
N LYS A 673 10.36 2.84 9.22
CA LYS A 673 11.46 3.58 9.89
C LYS A 673 12.64 2.67 10.24
N HIS A 674 12.36 1.46 10.75
CA HIS A 674 13.40 0.51 11.13
C HIS A 674 14.22 0.04 9.92
N GLU A 675 13.56 -0.22 8.79
CA GLU A 675 14.24 -0.68 7.58
C GLU A 675 15.20 0.39 7.03
N ILE A 676 14.75 1.64 7.05
CA ILE A 676 15.52 2.82 6.68
C ILE A 676 16.73 2.97 7.61
N THR A 677 16.53 2.95 8.93
CA THR A 677 17.63 3.07 9.91
C THR A 677 18.70 1.99 9.73
N MET A 678 18.31 0.74 9.48
CA MET A 678 19.25 -0.35 9.26
C MET A 678 20.11 -0.15 8.02
N ARG A 679 19.52 0.33 6.92
CA ARG A 679 20.24 0.65 5.68
C ARG A 679 21.20 1.82 5.88
N LEU A 680 20.79 2.85 6.61
CA LEU A 680 21.66 4.00 6.94
C LEU A 680 22.88 3.57 7.75
N LEU A 681 22.66 2.81 8.83
CA LEU A 681 23.74 2.31 9.68
C LEU A 681 24.69 1.36 8.91
N SER A 682 24.17 0.55 7.99
CA SER A 682 24.98 -0.31 7.09
C SER A 682 25.87 0.50 6.17
N ALA A 683 25.28 1.48 5.49
CA ALA A 683 25.97 2.34 4.56
C ALA A 683 27.08 3.15 5.27
N GLU A 684 26.82 3.60 6.51
CA GLU A 684 27.74 4.41 7.30
C GLU A 684 28.85 3.59 7.96
N ALA A 685 28.50 2.51 8.65
CA ALA A 685 29.47 1.67 9.36
C ALA A 685 30.31 0.78 8.43
N LYS A 686 29.99 0.72 7.13
CA LYS A 686 30.56 -0.23 6.17
C LYS A 686 30.42 -1.68 6.66
N VAL A 687 29.36 -1.93 7.41
CA VAL A 687 29.01 -3.26 7.87
C VAL A 687 27.94 -3.75 6.93
N PRO A 688 28.11 -4.94 6.33
CA PRO A 688 27.15 -5.43 5.36
C PRO A 688 25.75 -5.44 5.98
N LEU A 689 24.75 -4.95 5.23
CA LEU A 689 23.39 -4.84 5.74
C LEU A 689 22.89 -6.19 6.26
N HIS A 690 23.32 -7.28 5.60
CA HIS A 690 23.04 -8.65 6.01
C HIS A 690 23.66 -9.04 7.36
N HIS A 691 24.85 -8.55 7.74
CA HIS A 691 25.45 -8.81 9.06
C HIS A 691 24.68 -8.11 10.17
N MET A 692 24.26 -6.85 9.92
CA MET A 692 23.54 -6.06 10.91
C MET A 692 22.13 -6.55 11.14
N ARG A 693 21.42 -6.79 10.03
CA ARG A 693 20.10 -7.39 10.07
C ARG A 693 20.23 -8.71 10.85
N ALA A 694 21.21 -9.57 10.52
CA ALA A 694 21.30 -10.92 11.06
C ALA A 694 21.71 -11.02 12.52
N GLY A 695 22.15 -9.91 13.13
CA GLY A 695 22.73 -9.90 14.46
C GLY A 695 24.02 -10.74 14.55
N THR A 696 24.63 -11.10 13.42
CA THR A 696 25.90 -11.83 13.33
C THR A 696 27.09 -10.88 13.21
N LEU A 697 27.00 -9.75 13.92
CA LEU A 697 28.05 -8.76 13.98
C LEU A 697 29.24 -9.37 14.70
N SER A 698 30.37 -9.46 14.00
CA SER A 698 31.64 -9.75 14.67
C SER A 698 31.94 -8.67 15.71
N ASP A 699 32.84 -8.93 16.67
CA ASP A 699 33.27 -7.91 17.62
C ASP A 699 33.85 -6.67 16.90
N GLU A 700 34.44 -6.88 15.71
CA GLU A 700 34.90 -5.82 14.82
C GLU A 700 33.73 -5.03 14.20
N ASP A 701 32.67 -5.70 13.73
CA ASP A 701 31.48 -5.04 13.18
C ASP A 701 30.70 -4.29 14.27
N TRP A 702 30.59 -4.86 15.46
CA TRP A 702 30.06 -4.18 16.64
C TRP A 702 30.88 -2.95 16.98
N SER A 703 32.21 -3.04 16.90
CA SER A 703 33.09 -1.89 17.10
C SER A 703 32.90 -0.83 16.01
N LYS A 704 32.75 -1.23 14.73
CA LYS A 704 32.47 -0.30 13.61
C LYS A 704 31.14 0.41 13.78
N LEU A 705 30.09 -0.33 14.16
CA LEU A 705 28.78 0.23 14.46
C LEU A 705 28.82 1.16 15.66
N ALA A 706 29.36 0.71 16.80
CA ALA A 706 29.44 1.53 18.00
C ALA A 706 30.17 2.85 17.77
N ARG A 707 31.24 2.84 16.96
CA ARG A 707 31.96 4.06 16.55
C ARG A 707 31.10 5.02 15.75
N ARG A 708 30.25 4.54 14.85
CA ARG A 708 29.40 5.36 13.97
C ARG A 708 28.01 5.64 14.54
N MET A 709 27.56 4.88 15.52
CA MET A 709 26.23 5.00 16.13
C MET A 709 26.04 6.34 16.82
N GLY A 710 27.10 6.89 17.42
CA GLY A 710 27.09 8.24 17.97
C GLY A 710 26.81 9.30 16.90
N GLU A 711 27.52 9.22 15.76
CA GLU A 711 27.33 10.15 14.63
C GLU A 711 25.92 10.03 14.03
N VAL A 712 25.38 8.81 13.88
CA VAL A 712 24.03 8.60 13.35
C VAL A 712 22.94 9.06 14.34
N ALA A 713 23.15 8.87 15.64
CA ALA A 713 22.18 9.26 16.68
C ALA A 713 22.14 10.78 16.91
N ASP A 714 23.27 11.46 16.70
CA ASP A 714 23.38 12.92 16.80
C ASP A 714 22.91 13.64 15.53
N ALA A 715 22.86 12.94 14.40
CA ALA A 715 22.46 13.51 13.12
C ALA A 715 20.98 14.00 13.12
N PRO A 716 20.68 15.18 12.57
CA PRO A 716 19.33 15.75 12.51
C PRO A 716 18.50 15.10 11.38
N LEU A 717 18.31 13.78 11.44
CA LEU A 717 17.55 12.99 10.46
C LEU A 717 16.20 12.55 11.04
N TYR A 718 15.11 12.99 10.43
CA TYR A 718 13.74 12.67 10.80
C TYR A 718 13.14 11.69 9.80
N ILE A 719 12.46 10.65 10.27
CA ILE A 719 11.81 9.64 9.40
C ILE A 719 10.34 9.51 9.82
N ASP A 720 9.45 9.58 8.83
CA ASP A 720 8.02 9.36 8.96
C ASP A 720 7.56 8.24 8.02
N ASP A 721 6.97 7.18 8.58
CA ASP A 721 6.46 6.01 7.87
C ASP A 721 4.94 5.82 8.06
N SER A 722 4.21 6.89 8.41
CA SER A 722 2.75 6.84 8.50
C SER A 722 2.12 6.39 7.16
N PRO A 723 1.22 5.38 7.17
CA PRO A 723 0.58 4.90 5.94
C PRO A 723 -0.39 5.95 5.40
N ASN A 724 -0.58 5.98 4.07
CA ASN A 724 -1.57 6.82 3.37
C ASN A 724 -1.46 8.34 3.62
N MET A 725 -0.25 8.87 3.84
CA MET A 725 -0.07 10.30 4.11
C MET A 725 -0.54 11.18 2.94
N THR A 726 -1.32 12.21 3.26
CA THR A 726 -1.73 13.22 2.27
C THR A 726 -0.66 14.30 2.12
N MET A 727 -0.71 15.05 1.00
CA MET A 727 0.20 16.18 0.78
C MET A 727 0.08 17.27 1.85
N MET A 728 -1.13 17.46 2.40
CA MET A 728 -1.40 18.43 3.46
C MET A 728 -0.63 18.06 4.74
N GLU A 729 -0.66 16.78 5.11
CA GLU A 729 0.07 16.27 6.28
C GLU A 729 1.58 16.36 6.08
N ILE A 730 2.08 15.97 4.89
CA ILE A 730 3.51 16.10 4.55
C ILE A 730 3.95 17.56 4.68
N ARG A 731 3.18 18.50 4.12
CA ARG A 731 3.46 19.94 4.22
C ARG A 731 3.44 20.43 5.66
N ALA A 732 2.41 20.08 6.45
CA ALA A 732 2.28 20.51 7.84
C ALA A 732 3.45 19.99 8.71
N LYS A 733 3.84 18.72 8.53
CA LYS A 733 4.97 18.11 9.23
C LYS A 733 6.31 18.74 8.81
N ALA A 734 6.51 18.96 7.51
CA ALA A 734 7.72 19.60 6.99
C ALA A 734 7.85 21.07 7.47
N ARG A 735 6.77 21.85 7.46
CA ARG A 735 6.72 23.21 8.04
C ARG A 735 7.12 23.22 9.51
N ARG A 736 6.54 22.30 10.30
CA ARG A 736 6.86 22.19 11.73
C ARG A 736 8.34 21.87 11.98
N LEU A 737 8.93 21.01 11.16
CA LEU A 737 10.35 20.70 11.23
C LEU A 737 11.24 21.87 10.76
N LYS A 738 10.84 22.61 9.73
CA LYS A 738 11.56 23.82 9.29
C LYS A 738 11.64 24.86 10.41
N GLN A 739 10.52 25.11 11.10
CA GLN A 739 10.46 26.11 12.16
C GLN A 739 11.27 25.72 13.41
N ARG A 740 11.30 24.43 13.77
CA ARG A 740 11.97 23.95 14.99
C ARG A 740 13.44 23.60 14.80
N ASN A 741 13.81 23.11 13.62
CA ASN A 741 15.09 22.45 13.38
C ASN A 741 15.79 22.94 12.11
N ASP A 742 15.31 24.02 11.48
CA ASP A 742 15.88 24.59 10.25
C ASP A 742 16.13 23.54 9.16
N LEU A 743 15.05 22.82 8.81
CA LEU A 743 15.03 21.80 7.76
C LEU A 743 15.73 22.27 6.48
N LYS A 744 16.63 21.43 5.96
CA LYS A 744 17.44 21.67 4.75
C LYS A 744 17.12 20.73 3.61
N LEU A 745 16.59 19.53 3.85
CA LEU A 745 16.27 18.57 2.79
C LEU A 745 15.01 17.76 3.12
N VAL A 746 14.19 17.52 2.10
CA VAL A 746 13.04 16.60 2.18
C VAL A 746 13.19 15.50 1.14
N VAL A 747 12.98 14.24 1.54
CA VAL A 747 12.97 13.07 0.65
C VAL A 747 11.62 12.36 0.76
N ILE A 748 11.02 12.00 -0.38
CA ILE A 748 9.72 11.33 -0.46
C ILE A 748 9.85 10.03 -1.27
N ASP A 749 9.51 8.90 -0.66
CA ASP A 749 9.62 7.54 -1.21
C ASP A 749 8.27 6.81 -1.24
N TYR A 750 7.60 6.55 -2.36
CA TYR A 750 7.76 7.10 -3.72
C TYR A 750 6.46 7.78 -4.17
N LEU A 751 6.58 8.76 -5.07
CA LEU A 751 5.53 9.73 -5.42
C LEU A 751 4.21 9.07 -5.90
N GLN A 752 4.29 7.92 -6.59
CA GLN A 752 3.12 7.22 -7.15
C GLN A 752 2.23 6.51 -6.09
N LEU A 753 2.64 6.40 -4.83
CA LEU A 753 1.81 5.86 -3.72
C LEU A 753 0.98 6.93 -3.02
N MET A 754 1.20 8.21 -3.33
CA MET A 754 0.41 9.29 -2.75
C MET A 754 -1.03 9.22 -3.28
N THR A 755 -1.99 9.52 -2.41
CA THR A 755 -3.41 9.62 -2.76
C THR A 755 -3.93 11.01 -2.44
N SER A 756 -4.71 11.59 -3.34
CA SER A 756 -5.22 12.97 -3.21
C SER A 756 -6.43 13.09 -2.26
N GLY A 757 -6.97 11.96 -1.77
CA GLY A 757 -8.19 11.89 -0.97
C GLY A 757 -9.46 12.29 -1.72
N LYS A 758 -9.35 12.74 -2.98
CA LYS A 758 -10.45 13.16 -3.84
C LYS A 758 -10.66 12.16 -4.98
N ARG A 759 -11.89 12.05 -5.49
CA ARG A 759 -12.16 11.30 -6.74
C ARG A 759 -11.66 12.13 -7.92
N VAL A 760 -10.62 11.65 -8.60
CA VAL A 760 -10.06 12.24 -9.82
C VAL A 760 -10.38 11.34 -11.02
N GLU A 761 -10.60 11.94 -12.20
CA GLU A 761 -11.00 11.23 -13.42
C GLU A 761 -9.84 10.43 -14.06
N SER A 762 -8.60 10.87 -13.85
CA SER A 762 -7.41 10.24 -14.41
C SER A 762 -6.23 10.35 -13.44
N ARG A 763 -5.48 9.24 -13.30
CA ARG A 763 -4.24 9.20 -12.50
C ARG A 763 -3.19 10.21 -12.97
N GLN A 764 -3.20 10.58 -14.25
CA GLN A 764 -2.29 11.60 -14.79
C GLN A 764 -2.56 12.98 -14.19
N GLN A 765 -3.84 13.31 -13.94
CA GLN A 765 -4.22 14.57 -13.31
C GLN A 765 -3.82 14.58 -11.84
N GLU A 766 -4.01 13.46 -11.15
CA GLU A 766 -3.60 13.29 -9.75
C GLU A 766 -2.07 13.47 -9.57
N VAL A 767 -1.27 12.82 -10.42
CA VAL A 767 0.19 12.95 -10.41
C VAL A 767 0.65 14.37 -10.75
N SER A 768 -0.09 15.06 -11.62
CA SER A 768 0.18 16.46 -11.96
C SER A 768 -0.09 17.41 -10.80
N GLU A 769 -1.15 17.17 -10.03
CA GLU A 769 -1.42 17.93 -8.81
C GLU A 769 -0.34 17.70 -7.75
N PHE A 770 0.12 16.47 -7.56
CA PHE A 770 1.22 16.17 -6.63
C PHE A 770 2.52 16.84 -7.06
N SER A 771 2.87 16.76 -8.34
CA SER A 771 4.05 17.41 -8.90
C SER A 771 4.10 18.91 -8.58
N ARG A 772 3.00 19.61 -8.89
CA ARG A 772 2.86 21.03 -8.60
C ARG A 772 2.92 21.33 -7.11
N ALA A 773 2.25 20.53 -6.29
CA ALA A 773 2.24 20.72 -4.84
C ALA A 773 3.64 20.52 -4.22
N LEU A 774 4.43 19.56 -4.71
CA LEU A 774 5.81 19.36 -4.29
C LEU A 774 6.72 20.52 -4.68
N LYS A 775 6.54 21.07 -5.89
CA LYS A 775 7.27 22.26 -6.31
C LYS A 775 6.94 23.48 -5.47
N LEU A 776 5.65 23.67 -5.13
CA LEU A 776 5.23 24.73 -4.22
C LEU A 776 5.79 24.54 -2.82
N LEU A 777 5.77 23.30 -2.30
CA LEU A 777 6.37 22.96 -1.01
C LEU A 777 7.88 23.31 -0.96
N ALA A 778 8.62 22.97 -2.02
CA ALA A 778 10.04 23.26 -2.11
C ALA A 778 10.32 24.78 -2.03
N LYS A 779 9.55 25.57 -2.80
CA LYS A 779 9.65 27.04 -2.81
C LYS A 779 9.24 27.67 -1.48
N GLU A 780 8.13 27.22 -0.94
CA GLU A 780 7.54 27.74 0.30
C GLU A 780 8.45 27.52 1.52
N LEU A 781 9.10 26.35 1.61
CA LEU A 781 10.01 26.03 2.70
C LEU A 781 11.46 26.48 2.43
N GLU A 782 11.75 26.95 1.22
CA GLU A 782 13.10 27.22 0.72
C GLU A 782 14.04 26.03 0.99
N VAL A 783 13.62 24.82 0.61
CA VAL A 783 14.43 23.59 0.73
C VAL A 783 14.37 22.75 -0.55
N PRO A 784 15.45 22.04 -0.91
CA PRO A 784 15.38 20.97 -1.90
C PRO A 784 14.41 19.87 -1.46
N VAL A 785 13.55 19.45 -2.38
CA VAL A 785 12.62 18.32 -2.21
C VAL A 785 12.96 17.25 -3.25
N ILE A 786 13.39 16.08 -2.78
CA ILE A 786 13.64 14.89 -3.59
C ILE A 786 12.39 14.03 -3.64
N ALA A 787 11.83 13.85 -4.82
CA ALA A 787 10.77 12.91 -5.09
C ALA A 787 11.32 11.69 -5.84
N MET A 788 11.16 10.50 -5.26
CA MET A 788 11.49 9.27 -5.97
C MET A 788 10.33 8.87 -6.89
N SER A 789 10.68 8.51 -8.12
CA SER A 789 9.72 8.16 -9.17
C SER A 789 10.18 6.91 -9.91
N GLN A 790 9.24 6.08 -10.36
CA GLN A 790 9.54 4.93 -11.20
C GLN A 790 9.52 5.31 -12.69
N LEU A 791 10.40 4.68 -13.48
CA LEU A 791 10.47 4.87 -14.93
C LEU A 791 9.58 3.88 -15.69
N ASN A 792 9.02 4.32 -16.82
CA ASN A 792 8.33 3.44 -17.77
C ASN A 792 9.30 2.66 -18.66
N ARG A 793 8.79 1.64 -19.34
CA ARG A 793 9.58 0.68 -20.13
C ARG A 793 9.95 1.12 -21.56
N GLY A 794 9.80 2.40 -21.88
CA GLY A 794 10.11 2.95 -23.22
C GLY A 794 11.60 2.85 -23.57
N SER A 795 12.48 2.93 -22.57
CA SER A 795 13.92 2.76 -22.74
C SER A 795 14.35 1.34 -23.07
N GLU A 796 13.61 0.31 -22.67
CA GLU A 796 14.01 -1.10 -22.89
C GLU A 796 13.94 -1.53 -24.35
N GLN A 797 13.12 -0.85 -25.15
CA GLN A 797 12.97 -1.12 -26.59
C GLN A 797 14.05 -0.41 -27.43
N ARG A 798 14.84 0.47 -26.82
CA ARG A 798 15.92 1.21 -27.49
C ARG A 798 17.23 0.40 -27.42
N GLN A 799 18.09 0.59 -28.42
CA GLN A 799 19.39 -0.09 -28.47
C GLN A 799 20.29 0.25 -27.28
N ASP A 800 20.26 1.51 -26.81
CA ASP A 800 21.12 2.01 -25.73
C ASP A 800 20.57 1.70 -24.33
N LYS A 801 19.29 1.36 -24.20
CA LYS A 801 18.60 1.05 -22.93
C LYS A 801 18.77 2.10 -21.83
N LYS A 802 19.18 3.32 -22.21
CA LYS A 802 19.37 4.45 -21.32
C LYS A 802 18.02 5.15 -21.09
N PRO A 803 17.64 5.40 -19.83
CA PRO A 803 16.40 6.11 -19.55
C PRO A 803 16.46 7.54 -20.09
N MET A 804 15.33 8.02 -20.60
CA MET A 804 15.15 9.40 -21.10
C MET A 804 13.96 10.05 -20.40
N LEU A 805 13.87 11.39 -20.45
CA LEU A 805 12.76 12.16 -19.87
C LEU A 805 11.38 11.65 -20.30
N SER A 806 11.24 11.23 -21.56
CA SER A 806 10.01 10.65 -22.10
C SER A 806 9.56 9.35 -21.40
N ASP A 807 10.46 8.67 -20.67
CA ASP A 807 10.12 7.49 -19.88
C ASP A 807 9.40 7.82 -18.57
N LEU A 808 9.25 9.09 -18.19
CA LEU A 808 8.38 9.54 -17.08
C LEU A 808 6.88 9.62 -17.46
N ARG A 809 6.47 8.95 -18.55
CA ARG A 809 5.08 8.93 -19.09
C ARG A 809 4.01 8.65 -18.02
N GLU A 810 2.84 9.29 -18.18
CA GLU A 810 1.83 9.59 -17.14
C GLU A 810 2.14 10.82 -16.27
N SER A 811 3.29 11.49 -16.52
CA SER A 811 3.78 12.59 -15.67
C SER A 811 4.51 13.70 -16.44
N GLY A 812 3.99 14.16 -17.58
CA GLY A 812 4.58 15.31 -18.30
C GLY A 812 4.70 16.59 -17.45
N SER A 813 3.82 16.72 -16.46
CA SER A 813 3.87 17.73 -15.40
C SER A 813 5.10 17.59 -14.49
N ILE A 814 5.48 16.37 -14.09
CA ILE A 814 6.71 16.12 -13.32
C ILE A 814 7.94 16.57 -14.09
N GLU A 815 8.00 16.26 -15.39
CA GLU A 815 9.09 16.75 -16.24
C GLU A 815 9.11 18.28 -16.25
N GLN A 816 7.97 18.96 -16.35
CA GLN A 816 7.92 20.43 -16.41
C GLN A 816 8.27 21.09 -15.07
N ASP A 817 7.70 20.60 -13.97
CA ASP A 817 7.80 21.20 -12.63
C ASP A 817 9.16 20.96 -11.98
N ALA A 818 9.79 19.80 -12.22
CA ALA A 818 11.10 19.48 -11.68
C ALA A 818 12.16 20.46 -12.19
N ASP A 819 13.02 20.96 -11.30
CA ASP A 819 14.19 21.75 -11.69
C ASP A 819 15.34 20.84 -12.11
N MET A 820 15.35 19.63 -11.54
CA MET A 820 16.40 18.65 -11.75
C MET A 820 15.81 17.23 -11.87
N VAL A 821 16.27 16.46 -12.85
CA VAL A 821 15.87 15.06 -13.03
C VAL A 821 17.11 14.20 -13.17
N MET A 822 17.30 13.30 -12.20
CA MET A 822 18.35 12.29 -12.18
C MET A 822 17.76 10.93 -12.54
N MET A 823 18.40 10.23 -13.46
CA MET A 823 18.00 8.88 -13.85
C MET A 823 19.13 7.90 -13.58
N ILE A 824 18.81 6.76 -12.97
CA ILE A 824 19.83 5.73 -12.69
C ILE A 824 19.85 4.71 -13.83
N HIS A 825 21.00 4.59 -14.48
CA HIS A 825 21.30 3.54 -15.42
C HIS A 825 22.42 2.65 -14.88
N ARG A 826 22.32 1.36 -15.15
CA ARG A 826 23.32 0.38 -14.74
C ARG A 826 23.52 -0.56 -15.90
N GLU A 827 24.72 -0.55 -16.44
CA GLU A 827 25.05 -1.30 -17.65
C GLU A 827 25.13 -2.81 -17.35
N ASP A 828 25.67 -3.15 -16.18
CA ASP A 828 25.75 -4.52 -15.64
C ASP A 828 24.40 -5.19 -15.40
N MET A 829 23.31 -4.41 -15.40
CA MET A 829 21.94 -4.93 -15.38
C MET A 829 21.49 -5.47 -16.74
N TYR A 830 22.13 -5.06 -17.84
CA TYR A 830 21.74 -5.41 -19.20
C TYR A 830 22.80 -6.21 -19.96
N GLU A 831 24.08 -5.97 -19.70
CA GLU A 831 25.21 -6.61 -20.35
C GLU A 831 26.12 -7.28 -19.30
N LYS A 832 26.19 -8.61 -19.35
CA LYS A 832 26.81 -9.43 -18.30
C LYS A 832 28.33 -9.43 -18.29
N GLU A 833 28.93 -9.16 -19.44
CA GLU A 833 30.38 -8.98 -19.60
C GLU A 833 30.75 -7.50 -19.68
N SER A 834 29.83 -6.60 -19.28
CA SER A 834 30.17 -5.18 -19.24
C SER A 834 31.39 -5.01 -18.35
N PRO A 835 32.47 -4.37 -18.85
CA PRO A 835 33.67 -4.12 -18.05
C PRO A 835 33.38 -3.22 -16.83
N ARG A 836 32.16 -2.68 -16.74
CA ARG A 836 31.65 -1.72 -15.75
C ARG A 836 30.78 -2.38 -14.67
N ALA A 837 31.05 -3.65 -14.34
CA ALA A 837 30.30 -4.38 -13.31
C ALA A 837 30.42 -3.72 -11.93
N GLY A 838 29.28 -3.44 -11.28
CA GLY A 838 29.25 -2.69 -10.02
C GLY A 838 29.33 -1.17 -10.19
N GLU A 839 29.35 -0.65 -11.42
CA GLU A 839 29.15 0.78 -11.71
C GLU A 839 27.68 1.09 -11.97
N ALA A 840 27.27 2.30 -11.61
CA ALA A 840 25.99 2.89 -11.95
C ALA A 840 26.23 4.29 -12.50
N ASP A 841 25.54 4.63 -13.58
CA ASP A 841 25.49 5.97 -14.13
C ASP A 841 24.28 6.71 -13.54
N ILE A 842 24.56 7.77 -12.80
CA ILE A 842 23.57 8.78 -12.44
C ILE A 842 23.54 9.79 -13.57
N MET A 843 22.54 9.65 -14.43
CA MET A 843 22.33 10.50 -15.59
C MET A 843 21.51 11.73 -15.17
N LEU A 844 22.16 12.89 -15.11
CA LEU A 844 21.47 14.16 -14.92
C LEU A 844 20.87 14.60 -16.25
N VAL A 845 19.65 14.14 -16.54
CA VAL A 845 18.98 14.36 -17.84
C VAL A 845 18.29 15.71 -17.94
N LYS A 846 18.02 16.37 -16.81
CA LYS A 846 17.51 17.75 -16.75
C LYS A 846 18.16 18.49 -15.60
N HIS A 847 18.62 19.71 -15.86
CA HIS A 847 19.10 20.65 -14.86
C HIS A 847 18.79 22.07 -15.33
N ARG A 848 17.92 22.80 -14.62
CA ARG A 848 17.54 24.18 -15.02
C ARG A 848 18.66 25.20 -14.83
N ASN A 849 19.54 25.00 -13.84
CA ASN A 849 20.52 25.99 -13.38
C ASN A 849 21.97 25.62 -13.73
N GLY A 850 22.20 24.61 -14.57
CA GLY A 850 23.55 24.15 -14.89
C GLY A 850 23.58 23.08 -15.98
N PRO A 851 24.76 22.50 -16.25
CA PRO A 851 24.92 21.51 -17.30
C PRO A 851 24.26 20.17 -16.93
N THR A 852 23.90 19.40 -17.96
CA THR A 852 23.54 17.99 -17.85
C THR A 852 24.78 17.13 -18.07
N ALA A 853 24.93 16.05 -17.30
CA ALA A 853 26.05 15.12 -17.43
C ALA A 853 25.69 13.74 -16.87
N ASN A 854 26.50 12.75 -17.21
CA ASN A 854 26.42 11.43 -16.59
C ASN A 854 27.54 11.31 -15.57
N VAL A 855 27.19 11.01 -14.32
CA VAL A 855 28.16 10.78 -13.24
C VAL A 855 28.21 9.28 -12.97
N THR A 856 29.37 8.68 -13.18
CA THR A 856 29.59 7.25 -12.90
C THR A 856 29.98 7.07 -11.44
N VAL A 857 29.28 6.18 -10.74
CA VAL A 857 29.51 5.86 -9.33
C VAL A 857 29.61 4.35 -9.12
N ALA A 858 30.33 3.93 -8.09
CA ALA A 858 30.34 2.52 -7.70
C ALA A 858 29.11 2.21 -6.83
N PHE A 859 28.32 1.22 -7.24
CA PHE A 859 27.19 0.71 -6.50
C PHE A 859 27.60 -0.48 -5.60
N GLN A 860 27.63 -0.25 -4.30
CA GLN A 860 27.93 -1.26 -3.29
C GLN A 860 26.64 -1.76 -2.64
N GLY A 861 25.86 -2.54 -3.40
CA GLY A 861 24.54 -3.03 -2.97
C GLY A 861 24.55 -3.80 -1.64
N HIS A 862 25.65 -4.47 -1.29
CA HIS A 862 25.81 -5.21 -0.03
C HIS A 862 25.89 -4.29 1.21
N TYR A 863 26.23 -3.03 1.02
CA TYR A 863 26.14 -1.97 2.06
C TYR A 863 24.92 -1.08 1.89
N SER A 864 24.10 -1.32 0.86
CA SER A 864 23.01 -0.42 0.43
C SER A 864 23.48 1.01 0.18
N ARG A 865 24.59 1.16 -0.56
CA ARG A 865 25.11 2.50 -0.89
C ARG A 865 25.68 2.67 -2.29
N PHE A 866 25.70 3.91 -2.75
CA PHE A 866 26.48 4.43 -3.87
C PHE A 866 27.69 5.20 -3.33
N VAL A 867 28.85 5.05 -3.98
CA VAL A 867 30.09 5.75 -3.62
C VAL A 867 30.80 6.27 -4.87
N ASP A 868 31.58 7.33 -4.71
CA ASP A 868 32.45 7.82 -5.78
C ASP A 868 33.37 6.71 -6.30
N MET A 869 33.68 6.78 -7.60
CA MET A 869 34.71 5.92 -8.19
C MET A 869 36.06 6.23 -7.52
N ALA A 870 36.83 5.19 -7.22
CA ALA A 870 38.18 5.37 -6.71
C ALA A 870 39.04 5.96 -7.84
N ASN A 871 39.48 7.21 -7.68
CA ASN A 871 40.51 7.81 -8.53
C ASN A 871 41.86 7.15 -8.31
#